data_AF-A0A389LWI4-F1
#
_entry.id   AF-A0A389LWI4-F1
#
_cell.length_a   1.000
_cell.length_b   1.000
_cell.length_c   1.000
_cell.angle_alpha   90.00
_cell.angle_beta   90.00
_cell.angle_gamma   90.00
#
_symmetry.space_group_name_H-M   'P 1'
#
loop_
_entity.id
_entity.type
_entity.pdbx_description
1 polymer ?
#
loop_
_entity_poly.entity_id
_entity_poly.type
_entity_poly.pdbx_seq_one_letter_code
_entity_poly.pdbx_strand_id
1 'polypeptide(L)'
;MKQSSNFKQLVFKDTSFANLMNKRILNILLIATKYDAFMLEDDGRVDEQIFNEYTSLSLRYPPRFTQVSTEEEALEILDKLNFDLVICMPNMDNSDTFAGARRIKGLYPLIPIVVLTPFSKEVSKRVNQEDLTAIDYIFSWLGNADLLLAIIKLLEDKMNAEDDVASVGVQTILLVEDSIRFYSSTLPHLYKFILQQSKEFSKEALNAHQRTLRMRGRPKILLARTYEEAEAIYKQYHKNMLGIVCDMSFSKRGKKEALAGYQFGCMVRKQDRFIPIIYASSETSNKVYADKLNCSFIDKNSKTFPQRLRREITNNFGFGDFVLIDPATNLEIVRISSLKDLQRKIHSVPDASLIYHLSRNHFSRFFYSRAMFPVAELLKGIDVSDYIDMDEARTTIFDAIVSYRKIKNTGVVAVFLKDRFDEYSNFARMGDDSLGGKGRGLAFMGQMVKRHAVEADLNFANAQIKIPKTVVLCTDIFDEFMETNDLYEVALQDLPNEEILRYFLKASLPTRLIEDFIAFFEVVKTPIAIRSSSLLEDSHYQPFAGIYSTYMVPKVDDNYRMLEMIGDAIKSVYASVFFKDSKAYMTATQNLIDQEKMAIVLQEVVGQAHGKSFYPTLSGVARSLNFYPIGNEKPEDGIANIALGLGKHIVDGGTTLRFSPKHPHNILQTSTLDFALRETQTKFYALDLEALKEIQFSTDDAFNLLNLSVKIADKDNTLKYISSTYDPYDQVLMEGYYPGPNRKVITFAGILQHDVFPLASILDFVLKLGEKEMGRPVEIEFAVNLEDNQAGEMMGIFYLLQIRPIVDSKEMMEEDLSLIKPEDCLLYSRHALGHGITNDVCDIIYVKTDSFLASNNQAIAYEIEKINKKMVEQNRPYVLVGPGRWGTSDSWLGIPIKWPHISNACVIVESGLENYRIEPSQGTHFFQNLTSFGVGYFTINPYIEGEGVFDEAFLNQQEAEEESLFLRHICLKSPMKIMIDGKKNIGIITLNNNI
;
A
#
# COMPACT_ATOMS: atom_id res chain seq x y z
N MET A 1 -45.75 5.74 -1.07
CA MET A 1 -44.35 6.17 -1.30
C MET A 1 -43.64 6.27 0.05
N LYS A 2 -43.10 5.16 0.56
CA LYS A 2 -42.19 5.15 1.71
C LYS A 2 -40.83 4.75 1.15
N GLN A 3 -39.78 5.49 1.49
CA GLN A 3 -38.41 5.26 1.06
C GLN A 3 -37.97 3.86 1.50
N SER A 4 -38.04 2.87 0.61
CA SER A 4 -37.14 1.72 0.69
C SER A 4 -35.79 2.21 0.18
N SER A 5 -34.96 2.74 1.07
CA SER A 5 -33.55 2.98 0.77
C SER A 5 -32.98 1.67 0.24
N ASN A 6 -32.52 1.66 -1.01
CA ASN A 6 -31.93 0.50 -1.63
C ASN A 6 -30.57 0.23 -0.97
N PHE A 7 -30.56 -0.45 0.17
CA PHE A 7 -29.38 -0.76 0.99
C PHE A 7 -28.34 -1.66 0.26
N LYS A 8 -28.62 -2.09 -0.96
CA LYS A 8 -27.71 -2.89 -1.81
C LYS A 8 -26.50 -2.11 -2.36
N GLN A 9 -26.42 -0.80 -2.15
CA GLN A 9 -25.25 0.05 -2.50
C GLN A 9 -24.70 0.79 -1.27
N LEU A 10 -24.31 0.06 -0.23
CA LEU A 10 -23.67 0.64 0.96
C LEU A 10 -22.21 1.04 0.64
N VAL A 11 -22.00 2.29 0.22
CA VAL A 11 -20.65 2.88 0.07
C VAL A 11 -20.29 3.63 1.36
N PHE A 12 -19.46 3.03 2.22
CA PHE A 12 -18.94 3.72 3.39
C PHE A 12 -17.74 4.62 3.02
N LYS A 13 -17.68 5.83 3.60
CA LYS A 13 -16.47 6.67 3.54
C LYS A 13 -15.46 6.22 4.60
N ASP A 14 -14.17 6.23 4.26
CA ASP A 14 -13.13 5.90 5.23
C ASP A 14 -13.04 6.99 6.32
N THR A 15 -12.96 6.56 7.57
CA THR A 15 -12.86 7.45 8.73
C THR A 15 -11.43 7.92 8.92
N SER A 16 -11.17 9.22 8.76
CA SER A 16 -9.86 9.81 9.06
C SER A 16 -9.66 10.00 10.57
N PHE A 17 -9.01 9.03 11.21
CA PHE A 17 -8.57 9.15 12.61
C PHE A 17 -7.39 10.11 12.80
N ALA A 18 -6.73 10.53 11.72
CA ALA A 18 -5.58 11.42 11.75
C ALA A 18 -5.92 12.80 12.34
N ASN A 19 -7.14 13.26 12.09
CA ASN A 19 -7.62 14.58 12.48
C ASN A 19 -8.27 14.62 13.87
N LEU A 20 -8.27 13.51 14.60
CA LEU A 20 -8.80 13.44 15.97
C LEU A 20 -7.72 13.77 17.00
N MET A 21 -8.12 14.33 18.13
CA MET A 21 -7.22 14.70 19.24
C MET A 21 -6.04 15.59 18.80
N ASN A 22 -6.34 16.65 18.05
CA ASN A 22 -5.34 17.60 17.57
C ASN A 22 -4.78 18.49 18.69
N LYS A 23 -5.59 18.80 19.70
CA LYS A 23 -5.16 19.59 20.87
C LYS A 23 -4.61 18.64 21.95
N ARG A 24 -3.39 18.89 22.41
CA ARG A 24 -2.69 18.07 23.42
C ARG A 24 -2.05 18.96 24.47
N ILE A 25 -1.88 18.41 25.66
CA ILE A 25 -1.14 19.05 26.75
C ILE A 25 0.28 18.48 26.74
N LEU A 26 1.27 19.32 26.46
CA LEU A 26 2.68 18.95 26.33
C LEU A 26 3.53 19.55 27.44
N ASN A 27 3.28 20.80 27.82
CA ASN A 27 4.05 21.50 28.85
C ASN A 27 3.16 21.83 30.05
N ILE A 28 3.52 21.32 31.22
CA ILE A 28 2.77 21.49 32.46
C ILE A 28 3.63 22.27 33.46
N LEU A 29 3.10 23.39 33.97
CA LEU A 29 3.71 24.15 35.06
C LEU A 29 3.14 23.66 36.39
N LEU A 30 4.00 23.09 37.24
CA LEU A 30 3.64 22.64 38.57
C LEU A 30 4.13 23.67 39.60
N ILE A 31 3.20 24.37 40.24
CA ILE A 31 3.46 25.32 41.33
C ILE A 31 3.26 24.57 42.64
N ALA A 32 4.36 24.13 43.26
CA ALA A 32 4.34 23.32 44.47
C ALA A 32 5.57 23.64 45.33
N THR A 33 5.44 23.54 46.65
CA THR A 33 6.63 23.65 47.51
C THR A 33 7.58 22.49 47.26
N LYS A 34 8.86 22.65 47.62
CA LYS A 34 9.83 21.54 47.50
C LYS A 34 9.38 20.27 48.26
N TYR A 35 8.63 20.43 49.35
CA TYR A 35 8.10 19.29 50.10
C TYR A 35 6.90 18.65 49.39
N ASP A 36 5.97 19.43 48.85
CA ASP A 36 4.83 18.90 48.09
C ASP A 36 5.28 18.24 46.77
N ALA A 37 6.25 18.85 46.09
CA ALA A 37 6.92 18.25 44.94
C ALA A 37 7.60 16.93 45.31
N PHE A 38 8.30 16.88 46.45
CA PHE A 38 8.88 15.64 46.96
C PHE A 38 7.81 14.58 47.31
N MET A 39 6.67 14.97 47.88
CA MET A 39 5.55 14.06 48.17
C MET A 39 4.88 13.51 46.89
N LEU A 40 5.01 14.21 45.76
CA LEU A 40 4.66 13.66 44.45
C LEU A 40 5.75 12.68 43.94
N GLU A 41 7.00 12.84 44.38
CA GLU A 41 8.17 12.04 43.95
C GLU A 41 8.44 10.77 44.79
N ASP A 42 7.89 10.64 46.00
CA ASP A 42 8.13 9.49 46.91
C ASP A 42 7.60 8.14 46.36
N ASP A 43 6.83 8.15 45.26
CA ASP A 43 6.41 6.96 44.49
C ASP A 43 7.30 6.68 43.24
N GLY A 44 8.27 7.54 42.93
CA GLY A 44 9.11 7.54 41.73
C GLY A 44 9.17 8.92 41.07
N ARG A 45 10.16 9.18 40.21
CA ARG A 45 10.21 10.45 39.43
C ARG A 45 8.87 10.59 38.70
N VAL A 46 8.07 11.63 38.99
CA VAL A 46 6.73 11.83 38.40
C VAL A 46 6.80 11.75 36.87
N ASP A 47 7.85 12.33 36.29
CA ASP A 47 8.15 12.24 34.86
C ASP A 47 8.32 10.79 34.38
N GLU A 48 9.02 9.96 35.14
CA GLU A 48 9.26 8.54 34.82
C GLU A 48 7.99 7.71 34.99
N GLN A 49 7.16 7.97 36.01
CA GLN A 49 5.89 7.28 36.17
C GLN A 49 4.90 7.62 35.06
N ILE A 50 4.77 8.90 34.70
CA ILE A 50 3.94 9.29 33.55
C ILE A 50 4.51 8.74 32.25
N PHE A 51 5.84 8.76 32.07
CA PHE A 51 6.48 8.12 30.92
C PHE A 51 6.16 6.62 30.84
N ASN A 52 6.27 5.89 31.95
CA ASN A 52 5.99 4.47 32.04
C ASN A 52 4.51 4.17 31.76
N GLU A 53 3.59 4.98 32.29
CA GLU A 53 2.16 4.80 32.05
C GLU A 53 1.77 5.16 30.60
N TYR A 54 2.38 6.19 30.02
CA TYR A 54 2.21 6.49 28.59
C TYR A 54 2.73 5.33 27.73
N THR A 55 3.89 4.76 28.08
CA THR A 55 4.48 3.63 27.36
C THR A 55 3.62 2.37 27.50
N SER A 56 3.15 2.05 28.70
CA SER A 56 2.31 0.87 28.99
C SER A 56 0.98 0.93 28.22
N LEU A 57 0.42 2.13 28.08
CA LEU A 57 -0.81 2.42 27.34
C LEU A 57 -0.58 2.73 25.85
N SER A 58 0.66 2.64 25.37
CA SER A 58 1.05 2.91 23.97
C SER A 58 0.69 4.33 23.49
N LEU A 59 0.68 5.30 24.41
CA LEU A 59 0.54 6.72 24.13
C LEU A 59 1.89 7.32 23.70
N ARG A 60 1.86 8.30 22.79
CA ARG A 60 3.04 9.03 22.32
C ARG A 60 3.10 10.43 22.92
N TYR A 61 4.31 10.92 23.15
CA TYR A 61 4.62 12.27 23.68
C TYR A 61 4.10 12.47 25.11
N PRO A 62 4.78 11.90 26.12
CA PRO A 62 4.46 12.23 27.51
C PRO A 62 4.72 13.72 27.77
N PRO A 63 3.89 14.39 28.58
CA PRO A 63 4.06 15.80 28.91
C PRO A 63 5.30 16.01 29.76
N ARG A 64 5.88 17.22 29.65
CA ARG A 64 7.01 17.68 30.45
C ARG A 64 6.52 18.53 31.61
N PHE A 65 7.01 18.24 32.81
CA PHE A 65 6.72 19.03 33.99
C PHE A 65 7.84 20.04 34.23
N THR A 66 7.46 21.28 34.48
CA THR A 66 8.36 22.32 35.00
C THR A 66 7.88 22.69 36.39
N GLN A 67 8.75 22.53 37.39
CA GLN A 67 8.40 22.77 38.79
C GLN A 67 8.89 24.15 39.22
N VAL A 68 8.05 24.89 39.93
CA VAL A 68 8.36 26.19 40.54
C VAL A 68 7.84 26.24 41.97
N SER A 69 8.56 26.95 42.84
CA SER A 69 8.22 27.01 44.27
C SER A 69 7.40 28.24 44.66
N THR A 70 7.34 29.26 43.80
CA THR A 70 6.68 30.55 44.10
C THR A 70 5.86 31.07 42.91
N GLU A 71 4.89 31.94 43.19
CA GLU A 71 4.07 32.59 42.15
C GLU A 71 4.90 33.53 41.26
N GLU A 72 5.87 34.25 41.83
CA GLU A 72 6.73 35.17 41.09
C GLU A 72 7.57 34.43 40.05
N GLU A 73 8.17 33.31 40.46
CA GLU A 73 8.89 32.39 39.57
C GLU A 73 7.97 31.79 38.49
N ALA A 74 6.73 31.45 38.87
CA ALA A 74 5.73 30.96 37.91
C ALA A 74 5.44 32.00 36.82
N LEU A 75 5.24 33.26 37.19
CA LEU A 75 5.00 34.36 36.24
C LEU A 75 6.20 34.62 35.34
N GLU A 76 7.42 34.64 35.90
CA GLU A 76 8.64 34.79 35.09
C GLU A 76 8.81 33.69 34.05
N ILE A 77 8.44 32.45 34.40
CA ILE A 77 8.55 31.31 33.50
C ILE A 77 7.43 31.30 32.47
N LEU A 78 6.21 31.69 32.85
CA LEU A 78 5.08 31.88 31.92
C LEU A 78 5.35 32.98 30.87
N ASP A 79 6.14 34.00 31.21
CA ASP A 79 6.59 35.02 30.26
C ASP A 79 7.65 34.51 29.26
N LYS A 80 8.45 33.52 29.67
CA LYS A 80 9.56 32.98 28.86
C LYS A 80 9.17 31.76 28.03
N LEU A 81 8.22 30.96 28.48
CA LEU A 81 7.87 29.65 27.93
C LEU A 81 6.35 29.47 27.83
N ASN A 82 5.90 28.69 26.84
CA ASN A 82 4.49 28.36 26.66
C ASN A 82 4.09 27.11 27.46
N PHE A 83 3.04 27.25 28.26
CA PHE A 83 2.44 26.16 29.03
C PHE A 83 0.99 25.89 28.62
N ASP A 84 0.62 24.61 28.59
CA ASP A 84 -0.71 24.14 28.21
C ASP A 84 -1.61 23.91 29.44
N LEU A 85 -1.02 23.79 30.63
CA LEU A 85 -1.71 23.52 31.88
C LEU A 85 -0.88 24.03 33.06
N VAL A 86 -1.54 24.68 34.03
CA VAL A 86 -0.96 25.03 35.33
C VAL A 86 -1.61 24.18 36.41
N ILE A 87 -0.79 23.51 37.22
CA ILE A 87 -1.22 22.73 38.38
C ILE A 87 -0.67 23.41 39.65
N CYS A 88 -1.55 23.83 40.55
CA CYS A 88 -1.19 24.49 41.80
C CYS A 88 -1.44 23.57 43.00
N MET A 89 -0.46 23.44 43.90
CA MET A 89 -0.60 22.77 45.19
C MET A 89 -0.57 23.79 46.34
N PRO A 90 -1.72 24.09 46.98
CA PRO A 90 -1.78 25.09 48.02
C PRO A 90 -1.20 24.57 49.33
N ASN A 91 -0.29 25.36 49.89
CA ASN A 91 0.27 25.12 51.23
C ASN A 91 -0.79 25.45 52.29
N MET A 92 -0.97 24.59 53.30
CA MET A 92 -2.06 24.73 54.29
C MET A 92 -2.01 26.04 55.12
N ASP A 93 -0.84 26.67 55.19
CA ASP A 93 -0.55 27.84 56.02
C ASP A 93 -0.72 29.20 55.34
N ASN A 94 -0.84 29.27 54.00
CA ASN A 94 -0.92 30.56 53.27
C ASN A 94 -2.21 30.70 52.47
N SER A 95 -2.99 31.74 52.77
CA SER A 95 -4.23 32.11 52.07
C SER A 95 -4.03 32.65 50.64
N ASP A 96 -2.78 32.78 50.17
CA ASP A 96 -2.43 33.48 48.93
C ASP A 96 -2.48 32.61 47.66
N THR A 97 -2.61 31.28 47.76
CA THR A 97 -2.52 30.42 46.56
C THR A 97 -3.69 30.58 45.59
N PHE A 98 -4.89 30.86 46.09
CA PHE A 98 -6.05 31.20 45.25
C PHE A 98 -5.91 32.60 44.64
N ALA A 99 -5.19 33.51 45.29
CA ALA A 99 -4.89 34.82 44.72
C ALA A 99 -3.91 34.72 43.54
N GLY A 100 -2.88 33.88 43.65
CA GLY A 100 -1.95 33.61 42.56
C GLY A 100 -2.62 32.97 41.33
N ALA A 101 -3.51 31.99 41.54
CA ALA A 101 -4.30 31.42 40.45
C ALA A 101 -5.16 32.48 39.74
N ARG A 102 -5.78 33.42 40.47
CA ARG A 102 -6.54 34.53 39.89
C ARG A 102 -5.65 35.47 39.06
N ARG A 103 -4.46 35.78 39.55
CA ARG A 103 -3.52 36.65 38.84
C ARG A 103 -3.03 36.00 37.55
N ILE A 104 -2.65 34.72 37.60
CA ILE A 104 -2.26 33.93 36.42
C ILE A 104 -3.43 33.86 35.42
N LYS A 105 -4.65 33.55 35.86
CA LYS A 105 -5.83 33.50 34.97
C LYS A 105 -6.17 34.86 34.35
N GLY A 106 -5.93 35.95 35.08
CA GLY A 106 -6.13 37.32 34.57
C GLY A 106 -5.16 37.68 33.43
N LEU A 107 -3.92 37.21 33.51
CA LEU A 107 -2.89 37.43 32.48
C LEU A 107 -2.99 36.41 31.33
N TYR A 108 -3.29 35.15 31.65
CA TYR A 108 -3.36 34.03 30.71
C TYR A 108 -4.73 33.33 30.78
N PRO A 109 -5.79 33.94 30.24
CA PRO A 109 -7.17 33.46 30.40
C PRO A 109 -7.44 32.11 29.73
N LEU A 110 -6.66 31.74 28.71
CA LEU A 110 -6.83 30.51 27.94
C LEU A 110 -6.15 29.29 28.59
N ILE A 111 -5.22 29.48 29.52
CA ILE A 111 -4.51 28.37 30.15
C ILE A 111 -5.41 27.77 31.24
N PRO A 112 -5.72 26.46 31.21
CA PRO A 112 -6.47 25.80 32.27
C PRO A 112 -5.65 25.76 33.56
N ILE A 113 -6.30 26.06 34.68
CA ILE A 113 -5.69 26.03 36.02
C ILE A 113 -6.37 24.96 36.86
N VAL A 114 -5.58 24.02 37.35
CA VAL A 114 -6.03 22.92 38.21
C VAL A 114 -5.39 23.04 39.59
N VAL A 115 -6.18 22.84 40.64
CA VAL A 115 -5.69 22.82 42.01
C VAL A 115 -5.64 21.39 42.53
N LEU A 116 -4.48 20.96 43.04
CA LEU A 116 -4.28 19.68 43.72
C LEU A 116 -4.08 19.92 45.21
N THR A 117 -5.01 19.47 46.05
CA THR A 117 -4.92 19.68 47.49
C THR A 117 -4.97 18.35 48.25
N PRO A 118 -4.19 18.19 49.34
CA PRO A 118 -4.41 17.12 50.31
C PRO A 118 -5.75 17.36 51.01
N PHE A 119 -6.54 16.31 51.21
CA PHE A 119 -7.91 16.47 51.71
C PHE A 119 -7.96 16.55 53.23
N SER A 120 -8.37 17.71 53.76
CA SER A 120 -8.82 17.87 55.15
C SER A 120 -10.24 18.44 55.19
N LYS A 121 -10.98 18.19 56.29
CA LYS A 121 -12.31 18.79 56.51
C LYS A 121 -12.28 20.32 56.49
N GLU A 122 -11.15 20.93 56.79
CA GLU A 122 -10.95 22.38 56.81
C GLU A 122 -10.80 22.95 55.39
N VAL A 123 -10.06 22.26 54.52
CA VAL A 123 -9.92 22.64 53.09
C VAL A 123 -11.29 22.66 52.40
N SER A 124 -12.14 21.65 52.64
CA SER A 124 -13.49 21.61 52.07
C SER A 124 -14.37 22.79 52.53
N LYS A 125 -14.17 23.29 53.75
CA LYS A 125 -14.89 24.48 54.25
C LYS A 125 -14.38 25.77 53.60
N ARG A 126 -13.07 25.91 53.42
CA ARG A 126 -12.46 27.08 52.74
C ARG A 126 -12.84 27.14 51.26
N VAL A 127 -12.78 26.02 50.54
CA VAL A 127 -13.17 25.95 49.11
C VAL A 127 -14.62 26.39 48.90
N ASN A 128 -15.53 26.11 49.85
CA ASN A 128 -16.92 26.56 49.78
C ASN A 128 -17.12 28.05 50.13
N GLN A 129 -16.12 28.71 50.70
CA GLN A 129 -16.15 30.12 51.12
C GLN A 129 -15.33 31.04 50.22
N GLU A 130 -14.52 30.49 49.32
CA GLU A 130 -13.64 31.23 48.40
C GLU A 130 -14.22 31.37 46.99
N ASP A 131 -13.73 32.38 46.28
CA ASP A 131 -14.03 32.60 44.86
C ASP A 131 -13.17 31.69 43.97
N LEU A 132 -13.81 30.69 43.38
CA LEU A 132 -13.21 29.66 42.53
C LEU A 132 -13.29 29.97 41.03
N THR A 133 -13.71 31.17 40.64
CA THR A 133 -13.92 31.54 39.22
C THR A 133 -12.67 31.39 38.34
N ALA A 134 -11.48 31.55 38.91
CA ALA A 134 -10.21 31.38 38.19
C ALA A 134 -9.74 29.93 38.04
N ILE A 135 -10.40 28.97 38.71
CA ILE A 135 -9.99 27.56 38.75
C ILE A 135 -10.93 26.71 37.92
N ASP A 136 -10.38 25.96 36.97
CA ASP A 136 -11.16 25.06 36.12
C ASP A 136 -11.59 23.81 36.89
N TYR A 137 -10.65 23.16 37.58
CA TYR A 137 -10.90 21.97 38.40
C TYR A 137 -10.09 21.95 39.70
N ILE A 138 -10.64 21.32 40.72
CA ILE A 138 -9.97 21.03 41.98
C ILE A 138 -9.89 19.51 42.11
N PHE A 139 -8.77 18.95 42.53
CA PHE A 139 -8.61 17.52 42.74
C PHE A 139 -8.01 17.24 44.10
N SER A 140 -8.37 16.09 44.66
CA SER A 140 -7.80 15.58 45.90
C SER A 140 -6.61 14.68 45.55
N TRP A 141 -5.40 15.06 45.98
CA TRP A 141 -4.26 14.15 45.90
C TRP A 141 -4.44 13.02 46.90
N LEU A 142 -4.38 11.77 46.42
CA LEU A 142 -4.57 10.56 47.23
C LEU A 142 -3.33 9.65 47.21
N GLY A 143 -2.16 10.16 46.78
CA GLY A 143 -0.96 9.35 46.56
C GLY A 143 -1.11 8.40 45.36
N ASN A 144 -1.64 8.90 44.25
CA ASN A 144 -1.81 8.11 43.03
C ASN A 144 -1.49 8.95 41.79
N ALA A 145 -0.36 8.68 41.15
CA ALA A 145 0.08 9.38 39.94
C ALA A 145 -0.84 9.18 38.72
N ASP A 146 -1.67 8.12 38.69
CA ASP A 146 -2.70 7.94 37.65
C ASP A 146 -3.70 9.12 37.64
N LEU A 147 -3.78 9.90 38.74
CA LEU A 147 -4.57 11.11 38.82
C LEU A 147 -4.05 12.22 37.89
N LEU A 148 -2.74 12.42 37.80
CA LEU A 148 -2.16 13.42 36.90
C LEU A 148 -2.50 13.09 35.45
N LEU A 149 -2.35 11.81 35.07
CA LEU A 149 -2.78 11.32 33.76
C LEU A 149 -4.28 11.59 33.52
N ALA A 150 -5.13 11.30 34.50
CA ALA A 150 -6.57 11.53 34.38
C ALA A 150 -6.92 13.02 34.21
N ILE A 151 -6.24 13.92 34.91
CA ILE A 151 -6.42 15.38 34.78
C ILE A 151 -6.06 15.83 33.37
N ILE A 152 -4.90 15.41 32.87
CA ILE A 152 -4.42 15.72 31.53
C ILE A 152 -5.45 15.24 30.50
N LYS A 153 -5.90 13.98 30.60
CA LYS A 153 -6.85 13.40 29.63
C LYS A 153 -8.24 14.02 29.73
N LEU A 154 -8.68 14.45 30.92
CA LEU A 154 -9.95 15.17 31.09
C LEU A 154 -9.95 16.51 30.36
N LEU A 155 -8.86 17.26 30.48
CA LEU A 155 -8.73 18.54 29.79
C LEU A 155 -8.58 18.34 28.27
N GLU A 156 -7.75 17.40 27.82
CA GLU A 156 -7.64 17.06 26.40
C GLU A 156 -8.98 16.61 25.81
N ASP A 157 -9.73 15.76 26.52
CA ASP A 157 -11.05 15.32 26.07
C ASP A 157 -12.01 16.51 25.95
N LYS A 158 -12.05 17.43 26.93
CA LYS A 158 -12.86 18.67 26.86
C LYS A 158 -12.46 19.57 25.69
N MET A 159 -11.17 19.76 25.43
CA MET A 159 -10.66 20.62 24.35
C MET A 159 -10.99 20.11 22.94
N ASN A 160 -11.10 18.77 22.79
CA ASN A 160 -11.32 18.13 21.49
C ASN A 160 -12.75 17.60 21.29
N ALA A 161 -13.58 17.50 22.33
CA ALA A 161 -14.90 16.86 22.25
C ALA A 161 -15.81 17.44 21.16
N GLU A 162 -15.84 18.76 21.00
CA GLU A 162 -16.67 19.42 19.97
C GLU A 162 -16.24 19.01 18.55
N ASP A 163 -14.96 19.16 18.23
CA ASP A 163 -14.37 18.86 16.92
C ASP A 163 -14.43 17.35 16.59
N ASP A 164 -14.06 16.50 17.56
CA ASP A 164 -13.99 15.04 17.39
C ASP A 164 -15.39 14.41 17.23
N VAL A 165 -16.40 14.92 17.96
CA VAL A 165 -17.79 14.44 17.83
C VAL A 165 -18.38 14.89 16.49
N ALA A 166 -18.19 16.15 16.10
CA ALA A 166 -18.79 16.71 14.88
C ALA A 166 -18.19 16.14 13.59
N SER A 167 -16.88 15.87 13.57
CA SER A 167 -16.18 15.42 12.37
C SER A 167 -16.43 13.95 12.01
N VAL A 168 -16.37 13.06 13.01
CA VAL A 168 -16.25 11.61 12.82
C VAL A 168 -17.26 10.82 13.68
N GLY A 169 -17.98 11.48 14.59
CA GLY A 169 -18.98 10.83 15.44
C GLY A 169 -18.40 10.14 16.68
N VAL A 170 -17.25 10.60 17.18
CA VAL A 170 -16.65 10.09 18.43
C VAL A 170 -17.68 10.13 19.56
N GLN A 171 -17.71 9.08 20.39
CA GLN A 171 -18.68 9.01 21.48
C GLN A 171 -18.21 9.75 22.75
N THR A 172 -19.15 10.08 23.62
CA THR A 172 -18.91 10.72 24.91
C THR A 172 -19.47 9.88 26.06
N ILE A 173 -18.81 9.95 27.22
CA ILE A 173 -19.28 9.39 28.49
C ILE A 173 -19.41 10.54 29.46
N LEU A 174 -20.60 10.73 30.02
CA LEU A 174 -20.86 11.77 31.01
C LEU A 174 -20.68 11.20 32.42
N LEU A 175 -19.75 11.78 33.18
CA LEU A 175 -19.59 11.55 34.62
C LEU A 175 -20.19 12.73 35.37
N VAL A 176 -21.25 12.51 36.15
CA VAL A 176 -21.88 13.52 37.01
C VAL A 176 -21.53 13.24 38.46
N GLU A 177 -20.64 14.05 39.03
CA GLU A 177 -20.12 13.88 40.40
C GLU A 177 -19.71 15.25 40.97
N ASP A 178 -20.31 15.64 42.10
CA ASP A 178 -19.99 16.90 42.78
C ASP A 178 -18.89 16.75 43.84
N SER A 179 -18.62 15.53 44.30
CA SER A 179 -17.63 15.30 45.34
C SER A 179 -16.21 15.22 44.77
N ILE A 180 -15.40 16.22 45.15
CA ILE A 180 -13.97 16.32 44.80
C ILE A 180 -13.24 15.00 45.03
N ARG A 181 -13.46 14.37 46.19
CA ARG A 181 -12.82 13.11 46.55
C ARG A 181 -13.22 11.97 45.61
N PHE A 182 -14.51 11.86 45.27
CA PHE A 182 -15.01 10.74 44.47
C PHE A 182 -14.60 10.83 43.01
N TYR A 183 -14.69 11.99 42.34
CA TYR A 183 -14.21 12.06 40.97
C TYR A 183 -12.68 11.96 40.89
N SER A 184 -11.94 12.45 41.90
CA SER A 184 -10.48 12.29 41.98
C SER A 184 -10.08 10.81 42.10
N SER A 185 -10.88 9.96 42.76
CA SER A 185 -10.63 8.52 42.78
C SER A 185 -11.18 7.77 41.56
N THR A 186 -12.28 8.25 40.97
CA THR A 186 -13.01 7.53 39.92
C THR A 186 -12.39 7.72 38.54
N LEU A 187 -11.99 8.96 38.20
CA LEU A 187 -11.42 9.30 36.90
C LEU A 187 -10.16 8.50 36.54
N PRO A 188 -9.18 8.29 37.45
CA PRO A 188 -8.01 7.47 37.16
C PRO A 188 -8.38 6.06 36.69
N HIS A 189 -9.26 5.39 37.44
CA HIS A 189 -9.72 4.04 37.11
C HIS A 189 -10.49 4.00 35.79
N LEU A 190 -11.32 5.01 35.54
CA LEU A 190 -12.13 5.11 34.32
C LEU A 190 -11.25 5.33 33.08
N TYR A 191 -10.31 6.28 33.14
CA TYR A 191 -9.37 6.54 32.04
C TYR A 191 -8.49 5.34 31.75
N LYS A 192 -7.90 4.72 32.77
CA LYS A 192 -7.07 3.51 32.61
C LYS A 192 -7.86 2.39 31.93
N PHE A 193 -9.12 2.19 32.34
CA PHE A 193 -9.98 1.20 31.70
C PHE A 193 -10.28 1.52 30.24
N ILE A 194 -10.71 2.75 29.91
CA ILE A 194 -11.04 3.14 28.53
C ILE A 194 -9.80 3.06 27.63
N LEU A 195 -8.65 3.52 28.10
CA LEU A 195 -7.39 3.46 27.35
C LEU A 195 -6.96 2.00 27.10
N GLN A 196 -7.13 1.13 28.10
CA GLN A 196 -6.87 -0.30 27.93
C GLN A 196 -7.84 -0.95 26.92
N GLN A 197 -9.14 -0.64 26.99
CA GLN A 197 -10.11 -1.11 26.00
C GLN A 197 -9.76 -0.59 24.59
N SER A 198 -9.27 0.65 24.49
CA SER A 198 -8.78 1.24 23.24
C SER A 198 -7.59 0.52 22.64
N LYS A 199 -6.65 0.10 23.49
CA LYS A 199 -5.52 -0.72 23.08
C LYS A 199 -5.95 -2.11 22.57
N GLU A 200 -6.99 -2.69 23.17
CA GLU A 200 -7.52 -4.00 22.78
C GLU A 200 -8.24 -3.94 21.43
N PHE A 201 -9.19 -3.02 21.21
CA PHE A 201 -9.88 -2.95 19.91
C PHE A 201 -9.01 -2.41 18.78
N SER A 202 -8.02 -1.55 19.08
CA SER A 202 -7.09 -1.06 18.07
C SER A 202 -6.23 -2.18 17.48
N LYS A 203 -6.15 -3.35 18.13
CA LYS A 203 -5.50 -4.54 17.56
C LYS A 203 -6.01 -4.80 16.15
N GLU A 204 -7.29 -4.63 15.86
CA GLU A 204 -7.88 -4.87 14.53
C GLU A 204 -7.36 -3.97 13.39
N ALA A 205 -6.51 -2.97 13.67
CA ALA A 205 -5.88 -2.15 12.62
C ALA A 205 -4.78 -2.92 11.85
N LEU A 206 -4.63 -2.62 10.55
CA LEU A 206 -3.76 -3.39 9.64
C LEU A 206 -2.26 -3.14 9.84
N ASN A 207 -1.88 -2.04 10.50
CA ASN A 207 -0.50 -1.71 10.85
C ASN A 207 -0.41 -0.90 12.15
N ALA A 208 0.81 -0.75 12.69
CA ALA A 208 1.06 -0.07 13.96
C ALA A 208 0.69 1.43 13.94
N HIS A 209 0.85 2.10 12.80
CA HIS A 209 0.47 3.50 12.63
C HIS A 209 -1.04 3.68 12.74
N GLN A 210 -1.83 2.91 11.98
CA GLN A 210 -3.29 2.91 12.03
C GLN A 210 -3.81 2.48 13.41
N ARG A 211 -3.13 1.53 14.07
CA ARG A 211 -3.44 1.15 15.45
C ARG A 211 -3.36 2.36 16.39
N THR A 212 -2.29 3.13 16.28
CA THR A 212 -2.09 4.36 17.07
C THR A 212 -3.15 5.42 16.76
N LEU A 213 -3.47 5.62 15.48
CA LEU A 213 -4.50 6.59 15.08
C LEU A 213 -5.89 6.17 15.59
N ARG A 214 -6.27 4.88 15.48
CA ARG A 214 -7.57 4.39 15.96
C ARG A 214 -7.78 4.59 17.45
N MET A 215 -6.72 4.56 18.27
CA MET A 215 -6.84 4.85 19.70
C MET A 215 -7.33 6.27 20.00
N ARG A 216 -7.21 7.21 19.04
CA ARG A 216 -7.74 8.58 19.15
C ARG A 216 -9.27 8.63 19.08
N GLY A 217 -9.89 7.63 18.45
CA GLY A 217 -11.35 7.45 18.35
C GLY A 217 -11.99 6.89 19.62
N ARG A 218 -11.25 6.74 20.72
CA ARG A 218 -11.82 6.34 22.02
C ARG A 218 -12.92 7.32 22.46
N PRO A 219 -13.91 6.87 23.25
CA PRO A 219 -14.88 7.76 23.85
C PRO A 219 -14.23 8.82 24.74
N LYS A 220 -14.73 10.05 24.69
CA LYS A 220 -14.30 11.18 25.53
C LYS A 220 -15.05 11.18 26.84
N ILE A 221 -14.39 11.42 27.97
CA ILE A 221 -15.06 11.58 29.25
C ILE A 221 -15.31 13.06 29.50
N LEU A 222 -16.55 13.41 29.84
CA LEU A 222 -16.95 14.77 30.21
C LEU A 222 -17.43 14.75 31.67
N LEU A 223 -16.85 15.60 32.51
CA LEU A 223 -17.21 15.74 33.93
C LEU A 223 -18.21 16.89 34.12
N ALA A 224 -19.32 16.61 34.80
CA ALA A 224 -20.26 17.60 35.30
C ALA A 224 -20.34 17.52 36.83
N ARG A 225 -20.34 18.68 37.49
CA ARG A 225 -20.42 18.82 38.96
C ARG A 225 -21.79 19.32 39.42
N THR A 226 -22.58 19.85 38.49
CA THR A 226 -23.92 20.40 38.76
C THR A 226 -24.95 19.84 37.78
N TYR A 227 -26.23 19.97 38.14
CA TYR A 227 -27.33 19.61 37.26
C TYR A 227 -27.30 20.39 35.95
N GLU A 228 -27.01 21.69 36.03
CA GLU A 228 -26.98 22.60 34.89
C GLU A 228 -25.84 22.23 33.92
N GLU A 229 -24.64 21.92 34.44
CA GLU A 229 -23.53 21.41 33.63
C GLU A 229 -23.89 20.08 32.96
N ALA A 230 -24.51 19.15 33.70
CA ALA A 230 -24.90 17.83 33.17
C ALA A 230 -25.97 17.95 32.07
N GLU A 231 -26.96 18.83 32.26
CA GLU A 231 -27.99 19.10 31.26
C GLU A 231 -27.42 19.75 30.01
N ALA A 232 -26.51 20.72 30.15
CA ALA A 232 -25.86 21.38 29.02
C ALA A 232 -25.05 20.39 28.18
N ILE A 233 -24.21 19.58 28.84
CA ILE A 233 -23.38 18.56 28.17
C ILE A 233 -24.28 17.52 27.49
N TYR A 234 -25.33 17.04 28.16
CA TYR A 234 -26.24 16.08 27.56
C TYR A 234 -26.95 16.65 26.33
N LYS A 235 -27.48 17.88 26.39
CA LYS A 235 -28.13 18.51 25.22
C LYS A 235 -27.19 18.63 24.04
N GLN A 236 -25.93 19.02 24.28
CA GLN A 236 -24.92 19.16 23.24
C GLN A 236 -24.55 17.83 22.60
N TYR A 237 -24.38 16.76 23.40
CA TYR A 237 -23.80 15.49 22.93
C TYR A 237 -24.75 14.29 22.94
N HIS A 238 -26.07 14.46 23.15
CA HIS A 238 -27.04 13.35 23.29
C HIS A 238 -27.00 12.33 22.14
N LYS A 239 -26.73 12.77 20.90
CA LYS A 239 -26.67 11.89 19.72
C LYS A 239 -25.47 10.93 19.76
N ASN A 240 -24.40 11.29 20.47
CA ASN A 240 -23.12 10.58 20.54
C ASN A 240 -22.77 10.22 21.99
N MET A 241 -23.78 10.05 22.85
CA MET A 241 -23.57 9.67 24.25
C MET A 241 -23.59 8.14 24.39
N LEU A 242 -22.46 7.56 24.79
CA LEU A 242 -22.32 6.12 24.99
C LEU A 242 -22.98 5.67 26.30
N GLY A 243 -22.88 6.49 27.34
CA GLY A 243 -23.44 6.20 28.65
C GLY A 243 -23.17 7.28 29.69
N ILE A 244 -23.90 7.19 30.81
CA ILE A 244 -23.86 8.17 31.89
C ILE A 244 -23.56 7.47 33.21
N VAL A 245 -22.59 7.98 33.97
CA VAL A 245 -22.33 7.61 35.37
C VAL A 245 -22.73 8.80 36.22
N CYS A 246 -23.66 8.63 37.16
CA CYS A 246 -24.30 9.77 37.83
C CYS A 246 -24.44 9.52 39.34
N ASP A 247 -24.06 10.50 40.16
CA ASP A 247 -24.44 10.52 41.57
C ASP A 247 -25.95 10.76 41.73
N MET A 248 -26.55 10.27 42.81
CA MET A 248 -27.93 10.57 43.16
C MET A 248 -28.09 11.98 43.73
N SER A 249 -27.11 12.45 44.50
CA SER A 249 -27.19 13.69 45.26
C SER A 249 -26.11 14.69 44.85
N PHE A 250 -26.48 15.71 44.07
CA PHE A 250 -25.56 16.78 43.67
C PHE A 250 -26.25 18.15 43.62
N SER A 251 -25.48 19.21 43.37
CA SER A 251 -25.97 20.59 43.36
C SER A 251 -26.88 20.87 42.16
N LYS A 252 -28.04 21.47 42.44
CA LYS A 252 -29.00 21.99 41.46
C LYS A 252 -29.37 23.42 41.87
N ARG A 253 -29.20 24.39 40.96
CA ARG A 253 -29.40 25.83 41.24
C ARG A 253 -28.66 26.30 42.50
N GLY A 254 -27.43 25.80 42.70
CA GLY A 254 -26.58 26.15 43.84
C GLY A 254 -26.97 25.52 45.18
N LYS A 255 -27.98 24.65 45.23
CA LYS A 255 -28.38 23.91 46.45
C LYS A 255 -28.19 22.42 46.25
N LYS A 256 -27.65 21.73 47.26
CA LYS A 256 -27.50 20.27 47.24
C LYS A 256 -28.88 19.60 47.32
N GLU A 257 -29.23 18.81 46.32
CA GLU A 257 -30.53 18.13 46.23
C GLU A 257 -30.33 16.61 46.18
N ALA A 258 -30.97 15.89 47.11
CA ALA A 258 -30.70 14.47 47.35
C ALA A 258 -31.08 13.54 46.18
N LEU A 259 -32.05 13.96 45.35
CA LEU A 259 -32.57 13.19 44.21
C LEU A 259 -32.31 13.88 42.86
N ALA A 260 -31.33 14.78 42.80
CA ALA A 260 -30.97 15.47 41.57
C ALA A 260 -30.63 14.49 40.43
N GLY A 261 -29.93 13.40 40.74
CA GLY A 261 -29.57 12.36 39.76
C GLY A 261 -30.77 11.60 39.22
N TYR A 262 -31.73 11.25 40.07
CA TYR A 262 -32.98 10.63 39.63
C TYR A 262 -33.78 11.54 38.69
N GLN A 263 -33.86 12.83 39.01
CA GLN A 263 -34.54 13.82 38.16
C GLN A 263 -33.83 13.98 36.81
N PHE A 264 -32.50 14.03 36.82
CA PHE A 264 -31.69 14.08 35.61
C PHE A 264 -31.90 12.84 34.74
N GLY A 265 -31.86 11.64 35.33
CA GLY A 265 -32.13 10.41 34.60
C GLY A 265 -33.56 10.31 34.06
N CYS A 266 -34.55 10.86 34.76
CA CYS A 266 -35.91 10.98 34.22
C CYS A 266 -35.97 11.89 32.98
N MET A 267 -35.20 12.99 32.97
CA MET A 267 -35.08 13.87 31.81
C MET A 267 -34.42 13.15 30.64
N VAL A 268 -33.30 12.45 30.89
CA VAL A 268 -32.60 11.65 29.89
C VAL A 268 -33.51 10.56 29.30
N ARG A 269 -34.25 9.82 30.15
CA ARG A 269 -35.16 8.75 29.72
C ARG A 269 -36.33 9.23 28.85
N LYS A 270 -36.72 10.50 28.95
CA LYS A 270 -37.74 11.10 28.06
C LYS A 270 -37.21 11.34 26.65
N GLN A 271 -35.91 11.55 26.49
CA GLN A 271 -35.26 11.81 25.19
C GLN A 271 -34.69 10.53 24.58
N ASP A 272 -34.02 9.71 25.40
CA ASP A 272 -33.46 8.41 25.00
C ASP A 272 -33.83 7.32 26.01
N ARG A 273 -34.72 6.42 25.58
CA ARG A 273 -35.22 5.32 26.40
C ARG A 273 -34.14 4.32 26.79
N PHE A 274 -33.12 4.12 25.96
CA PHE A 274 -32.22 2.97 26.07
C PHE A 274 -30.83 3.32 26.53
N ILE A 275 -30.45 4.60 26.61
CA ILE A 275 -29.10 5.00 27.03
C ILE A 275 -28.72 4.42 28.41
N PRO A 276 -27.54 3.82 28.58
CA PRO A 276 -27.17 3.23 29.86
C PRO A 276 -26.86 4.32 30.88
N ILE A 277 -27.49 4.22 32.06
CA ILE A 277 -27.24 5.10 33.20
C ILE A 277 -26.83 4.22 34.39
N ILE A 278 -25.67 4.51 34.95
CA ILE A 278 -25.12 3.84 36.14
C ILE A 278 -25.17 4.84 37.29
N TYR A 279 -25.99 4.55 38.30
CA TYR A 279 -26.05 5.38 39.49
C TYR A 279 -25.03 4.94 40.53
N ALA A 280 -24.23 5.89 41.02
CA ALA A 280 -23.30 5.66 42.12
C ALA A 280 -23.73 6.51 43.31
N SER A 281 -24.13 5.90 44.43
CA SER A 281 -24.58 6.66 45.61
C SER A 281 -23.98 6.10 46.90
N SER A 282 -23.74 6.98 47.88
CA SER A 282 -23.35 6.59 49.24
C SER A 282 -24.54 6.09 50.07
N GLU A 283 -25.77 6.29 49.61
CA GLU A 283 -26.99 5.88 50.30
C GLU A 283 -27.64 4.70 49.57
N THR A 284 -27.60 3.52 50.17
CA THR A 284 -28.14 2.29 49.57
C THR A 284 -29.67 2.32 49.41
N SER A 285 -30.37 3.13 50.20
CA SER A 285 -31.81 3.41 50.05
C SER A 285 -32.16 3.98 48.67
N ASN A 286 -31.21 4.66 48.00
CA ASN A 286 -31.44 5.23 46.67
C ASN A 286 -31.53 4.19 45.55
N LYS A 287 -31.20 2.92 45.83
CA LYS A 287 -31.35 1.82 44.87
C LYS A 287 -32.77 1.72 44.29
N VAL A 288 -33.79 2.00 45.11
CA VAL A 288 -35.21 1.98 44.69
C VAL A 288 -35.45 2.91 43.49
N TYR A 289 -34.75 4.06 43.42
CA TYR A 289 -34.90 5.01 42.31
C TYR A 289 -34.16 4.57 41.04
N ALA A 290 -33.04 3.86 41.18
CA ALA A 290 -32.36 3.23 40.06
C ALA A 290 -33.20 2.10 39.45
N ASP A 291 -33.79 1.24 40.30
CA ASP A 291 -34.66 0.14 39.89
C ASP A 291 -35.90 0.66 39.15
N LYS A 292 -36.50 1.78 39.58
CA LYS A 292 -37.64 2.44 38.89
C LYS A 292 -37.32 2.84 37.44
N LEU A 293 -36.06 3.11 37.11
CA LEU A 293 -35.62 3.49 35.76
C LEU A 293 -34.92 2.33 35.01
N ASN A 294 -34.92 1.12 35.61
CA ASN A 294 -34.17 -0.05 35.15
C ASN A 294 -32.68 0.29 34.90
N CYS A 295 -32.05 0.94 35.87
CA CYS A 295 -30.66 1.38 35.81
C CYS A 295 -29.77 0.60 36.79
N SER A 296 -28.49 0.42 36.46
CA SER A 296 -27.52 -0.16 37.40
C SER A 296 -27.29 0.77 38.59
N PHE A 297 -27.08 0.17 39.78
CA PHE A 297 -26.78 0.89 41.02
C PHE A 297 -25.50 0.37 41.66
N ILE A 298 -24.62 1.29 42.09
CA ILE A 298 -23.37 1.00 42.76
C ILE A 298 -23.33 1.77 44.09
N ASP A 299 -23.06 1.06 45.17
CA ASP A 299 -22.81 1.66 46.48
C ASP A 299 -21.37 2.20 46.54
N LYS A 300 -21.23 3.51 46.75
CA LYS A 300 -19.95 4.22 46.89
C LYS A 300 -19.14 3.79 48.12
N ASN A 301 -19.80 3.27 49.16
CA ASN A 301 -19.14 2.80 50.38
C ASN A 301 -18.61 1.35 50.26
N SER A 302 -18.91 0.68 49.15
CA SER A 302 -18.43 -0.68 48.93
C SER A 302 -16.92 -0.71 48.73
N LYS A 303 -16.24 -1.62 49.45
CA LYS A 303 -14.80 -1.92 49.23
C LYS A 303 -14.49 -2.40 47.81
N THR A 304 -15.51 -2.84 47.06
CA THR A 304 -15.39 -3.32 45.67
C THR A 304 -15.85 -2.30 44.63
N PHE A 305 -15.99 -1.02 45.00
CA PHE A 305 -16.48 0.04 44.11
C PHE A 305 -15.72 0.10 42.77
N PRO A 306 -14.37 0.15 42.71
CA PRO A 306 -13.65 0.23 41.45
C PRO A 306 -13.89 -0.99 40.54
N GLN A 307 -13.91 -2.21 41.09
CA GLN A 307 -14.17 -3.41 40.29
C GLN A 307 -15.62 -3.46 39.78
N ARG A 308 -16.59 -3.04 40.62
CA ARG A 308 -18.00 -2.97 40.22
C ARG A 308 -18.24 -1.92 39.15
N LEU A 309 -17.67 -0.73 39.30
CA LEU A 309 -17.78 0.33 38.29
C LEU A 309 -17.22 -0.15 36.94
N ARG A 310 -16.03 -0.76 36.94
CA ARG A 310 -15.44 -1.36 35.72
C ARG A 310 -16.42 -2.37 35.09
N ARG A 311 -16.97 -3.29 35.88
CA ARG A 311 -17.90 -4.31 35.39
C ARG A 311 -19.18 -3.71 34.81
N GLU A 312 -19.81 -2.76 35.50
CA GLU A 312 -21.05 -2.14 35.02
C GLU A 312 -20.80 -1.34 33.73
N ILE A 313 -19.64 -0.67 33.60
CA ILE A 313 -19.27 0.03 32.36
C ILE A 313 -19.02 -0.97 31.23
N THR A 314 -18.31 -2.08 31.48
CA THR A 314 -18.12 -3.14 30.49
C THR A 314 -19.46 -3.65 29.95
N ASN A 315 -20.36 -4.03 30.87
CA ASN A 315 -21.63 -4.67 30.51
C ASN A 315 -22.60 -3.71 29.80
N ASN A 316 -22.60 -2.42 30.14
CA ASN A 316 -23.62 -1.49 29.67
C ASN A 316 -23.15 -0.57 28.55
N PHE A 317 -21.87 -0.20 28.49
CA PHE A 317 -21.35 0.78 27.50
C PHE A 317 -20.78 0.09 26.25
N GLY A 318 -20.89 -1.23 26.14
CA GLY A 318 -20.48 -1.99 24.96
C GLY A 318 -18.96 -2.25 24.86
N PHE A 319 -18.23 -2.15 25.97
CA PHE A 319 -16.81 -2.53 26.04
C PHE A 319 -16.65 -4.04 26.25
N GLY A 320 -15.49 -4.60 25.92
CA GLY A 320 -15.25 -6.05 25.98
C GLY A 320 -15.99 -6.85 24.90
N ASP A 321 -16.15 -8.15 25.13
CA ASP A 321 -16.85 -9.05 24.21
C ASP A 321 -18.34 -8.70 24.11
N PHE A 322 -18.93 -8.86 22.93
CA PHE A 322 -20.38 -8.79 22.81
C PHE A 322 -20.99 -10.09 23.29
N VAL A 323 -21.85 -10.00 24.30
CA VAL A 323 -22.59 -11.16 24.82
C VAL A 323 -24.04 -11.04 24.37
N LEU A 324 -24.45 -11.95 23.50
CA LEU A 324 -25.84 -12.10 23.07
C LEU A 324 -26.55 -13.04 24.04
N ILE A 325 -27.65 -12.55 24.62
CA ILE A 325 -28.42 -13.28 25.64
C ILE A 325 -29.80 -13.67 25.11
N ASP A 326 -30.36 -14.71 25.72
CA ASP A 326 -31.79 -15.00 25.60
C ASP A 326 -32.58 -14.05 26.50
N PRO A 327 -33.50 -13.22 25.96
CA PRO A 327 -34.28 -12.28 26.76
C PRO A 327 -35.23 -12.95 27.76
N ALA A 328 -35.60 -14.22 27.57
CA ALA A 328 -36.49 -14.94 28.47
C ALA A 328 -35.75 -15.55 29.67
N THR A 329 -34.56 -16.08 29.45
CA THR A 329 -33.79 -16.82 30.48
C THR A 329 -32.59 -16.04 31.03
N ASN A 330 -32.19 -14.94 30.37
CA ASN A 330 -30.95 -14.19 30.61
C ASN A 330 -29.66 -15.05 30.51
N LEU A 331 -29.73 -16.20 29.84
CA LEU A 331 -28.56 -17.04 29.60
C LEU A 331 -27.78 -16.57 28.37
N GLU A 332 -26.46 -16.73 28.41
CA GLU A 332 -25.56 -16.44 27.30
C GLU A 332 -25.78 -17.45 26.16
N ILE A 333 -26.08 -16.93 24.96
CA ILE A 333 -26.24 -17.74 23.74
C ILE A 333 -24.90 -17.78 22.99
N VAL A 334 -24.34 -16.60 22.71
CA VAL A 334 -23.14 -16.43 21.90
C VAL A 334 -22.29 -15.28 22.45
N ARG A 335 -20.98 -15.50 22.43
CA ARG A 335 -19.95 -14.51 22.71
C ARG A 335 -19.15 -14.17 21.47
N ILE A 336 -18.92 -12.87 21.28
CA ILE A 336 -18.30 -12.31 20.09
C ILE A 336 -17.14 -11.42 20.51
N SER A 337 -15.92 -11.86 20.22
CA SER A 337 -14.68 -11.17 20.56
C SER A 337 -14.12 -10.32 19.40
N SER A 338 -14.49 -10.63 18.15
CA SER A 338 -13.98 -9.97 16.94
C SER A 338 -15.04 -9.79 15.84
N LEU A 339 -14.75 -8.97 14.84
CA LEU A 339 -15.59 -8.85 13.63
C LEU A 339 -15.72 -10.17 12.86
N LYS A 340 -14.63 -10.95 12.77
CA LYS A 340 -14.63 -12.25 12.11
C LYS A 340 -15.54 -13.24 12.84
N ASP A 341 -15.53 -13.20 14.17
CA ASP A 341 -16.43 -13.97 15.02
C ASP A 341 -17.89 -13.57 14.81
N LEU A 342 -18.17 -12.27 14.74
CA LEU A 342 -19.52 -11.75 14.50
C LEU A 342 -20.03 -12.22 13.12
N GLN A 343 -19.21 -12.07 12.08
CA GLN A 343 -19.53 -12.47 10.72
C GLN A 343 -19.87 -13.98 10.63
N ARG A 344 -19.14 -14.83 11.34
CA ARG A 344 -19.38 -16.29 11.35
C ARG A 344 -20.62 -16.68 12.16
N LYS A 345 -20.86 -16.01 13.29
CA LYS A 345 -21.89 -16.39 14.27
C LYS A 345 -23.22 -15.67 14.08
N ILE A 346 -23.30 -14.57 13.31
CA ILE A 346 -24.53 -13.78 13.19
C ILE A 346 -25.74 -14.60 12.69
N HIS A 347 -25.49 -15.54 11.78
CA HIS A 347 -26.54 -16.41 11.23
C HIS A 347 -27.05 -17.46 12.23
N SER A 348 -26.31 -17.76 13.31
CA SER A 348 -26.76 -18.70 14.35
C SER A 348 -27.49 -18.03 15.52
N VAL A 349 -27.64 -16.70 15.52
CA VAL A 349 -28.32 -15.96 16.60
C VAL A 349 -29.84 -16.09 16.45
N PRO A 350 -30.59 -16.51 17.50
CA PRO A 350 -32.05 -16.62 17.45
C PRO A 350 -32.76 -15.27 17.28
N ASP A 351 -33.92 -15.26 16.61
CA ASP A 351 -34.72 -14.04 16.33
C ASP A 351 -35.03 -13.22 17.59
N ALA A 352 -35.49 -13.88 18.65
CA ALA A 352 -35.85 -13.22 19.91
C ALA A 352 -34.67 -12.46 20.53
N SER A 353 -33.45 -13.02 20.44
CA SER A 353 -32.23 -12.37 20.90
C SER A 353 -31.87 -11.20 19.99
N LEU A 354 -31.90 -11.41 18.66
CA LEU A 354 -31.57 -10.38 17.69
C LEU A 354 -32.47 -9.14 17.82
N ILE A 355 -33.79 -9.35 17.95
CA ILE A 355 -34.80 -8.30 18.20
C ILE A 355 -34.49 -7.57 19.52
N TYR A 356 -34.19 -8.31 20.58
CA TYR A 356 -33.87 -7.73 21.89
C TYR A 356 -32.65 -6.81 21.84
N HIS A 357 -31.58 -7.23 21.16
CA HIS A 357 -30.32 -6.50 21.08
C HIS A 357 -30.37 -5.32 20.08
N LEU A 358 -31.06 -5.46 18.93
CA LEU A 358 -31.24 -4.36 17.98
C LEU A 358 -32.14 -3.26 18.56
N SER A 359 -33.27 -3.61 19.17
CA SER A 359 -34.22 -2.63 19.73
C SER A 359 -33.64 -1.78 20.87
N ARG A 360 -32.56 -2.27 21.49
CA ARG A 360 -31.86 -1.59 22.60
C ARG A 360 -30.54 -0.93 22.18
N ASN A 361 -30.24 -0.87 20.88
CA ASN A 361 -29.01 -0.30 20.35
C ASN A 361 -27.73 -1.00 20.87
N HIS A 362 -27.81 -2.29 21.21
CA HIS A 362 -26.65 -3.03 21.71
C HIS A 362 -25.58 -3.24 20.63
N PHE A 363 -26.00 -3.54 19.39
CA PHE A 363 -25.09 -3.66 18.25
C PHE A 363 -24.38 -2.32 17.96
N SER A 364 -25.13 -1.24 17.78
CA SER A 364 -24.55 0.07 17.48
C SER A 364 -23.57 0.52 18.57
N ARG A 365 -23.87 0.31 19.86
CA ARG A 365 -22.93 0.57 20.97
C ARG A 365 -21.66 -0.27 20.91
N PHE A 366 -21.77 -1.56 20.60
CA PHE A 366 -20.62 -2.44 20.44
C PHE A 366 -19.67 -1.98 19.33
N PHE A 367 -20.20 -1.44 18.23
CA PHE A 367 -19.40 -0.86 17.15
C PHE A 367 -18.85 0.53 17.51
N TYR A 368 -19.64 1.37 18.17
CA TYR A 368 -19.20 2.69 18.64
C TYR A 368 -18.04 2.60 19.63
N SER A 369 -18.08 1.65 20.58
CA SER A 369 -17.03 1.46 21.57
C SER A 369 -15.68 1.05 20.94
N ARG A 370 -15.71 0.49 19.72
CA ARG A 370 -14.55 0.10 18.89
C ARG A 370 -14.18 1.13 17.81
N ALA A 371 -14.78 2.31 17.87
CA ALA A 371 -14.61 3.38 16.90
C ALA A 371 -14.93 2.96 15.44
N MET A 372 -15.97 2.15 15.25
CA MET A 372 -16.50 1.77 13.94
C MET A 372 -17.74 2.59 13.58
N PHE A 373 -17.56 3.91 13.47
CA PHE A 373 -18.66 4.87 13.34
C PHE A 373 -19.59 4.61 12.15
N PRO A 374 -19.11 4.32 10.91
CA PRO A 374 -20.01 4.15 9.78
C PRO A 374 -20.97 2.96 9.93
N VAL A 375 -20.47 1.84 10.45
CA VAL A 375 -21.29 0.64 10.71
C VAL A 375 -22.23 0.90 11.89
N ALA A 376 -21.76 1.57 12.94
CA ALA A 376 -22.57 1.89 14.11
C ALA A 376 -23.73 2.84 13.77
N GLU A 377 -23.50 3.86 12.95
CA GLU A 377 -24.51 4.82 12.49
C GLU A 377 -25.56 4.15 11.62
N LEU A 378 -25.15 3.30 10.68
CA LEU A 378 -26.06 2.50 9.87
C LEU A 378 -26.98 1.66 10.77
N LEU A 379 -26.41 0.90 11.71
CA LEU A 379 -27.18 0.01 12.58
C LEU A 379 -28.04 0.75 13.60
N LYS A 380 -27.68 1.98 13.99
CA LYS A 380 -28.49 2.81 14.87
C LYS A 380 -29.76 3.35 14.18
N GLY A 381 -29.70 3.55 12.86
CA GLY A 381 -30.83 4.04 12.06
C GLY A 381 -31.87 2.98 11.70
N ILE A 382 -31.62 1.71 12.02
CA ILE A 382 -32.48 0.58 11.71
C ILE A 382 -33.57 0.44 12.79
N ASP A 383 -34.84 0.58 12.43
CA ASP A 383 -35.95 0.24 13.32
C ASP A 383 -36.26 -1.25 13.20
N VAL A 384 -36.36 -1.94 14.34
CA VAL A 384 -36.66 -3.38 14.36
C VAL A 384 -38.06 -3.67 13.84
N SER A 385 -38.98 -2.69 13.88
CA SER A 385 -40.31 -2.82 13.30
C SER A 385 -40.34 -2.78 11.77
N ASP A 386 -39.23 -2.39 11.11
CA ASP A 386 -39.15 -2.31 9.65
C ASP A 386 -38.92 -3.68 9.00
N TYR A 387 -38.49 -4.70 9.76
CA TYR A 387 -38.28 -6.04 9.23
C TYR A 387 -39.48 -6.95 9.44
N ILE A 388 -39.92 -7.57 8.34
CA ILE A 388 -40.92 -8.65 8.35
C ILE A 388 -40.23 -9.98 8.70
N ASP A 389 -38.96 -10.13 8.30
CA ASP A 389 -38.11 -11.29 8.55
C ASP A 389 -36.74 -10.85 9.07
N MET A 390 -36.29 -11.48 10.16
CA MET A 390 -35.00 -11.19 10.78
C MET A 390 -33.80 -11.68 9.96
N ASP A 391 -34.00 -12.56 8.96
CA ASP A 391 -32.95 -12.96 8.03
C ASP A 391 -32.44 -11.79 7.17
N GLU A 392 -33.31 -10.84 6.84
CA GLU A 392 -32.91 -9.60 6.14
C GLU A 392 -32.01 -8.73 7.03
N ALA A 393 -32.31 -8.64 8.33
CA ALA A 393 -31.48 -7.95 9.31
C ALA A 393 -30.11 -8.62 9.48
N ARG A 394 -30.05 -9.96 9.55
CA ARG A 394 -28.80 -10.73 9.61
C ARG A 394 -27.92 -10.45 8.39
N THR A 395 -28.52 -10.48 7.21
CA THR A 395 -27.83 -10.24 5.93
C THR A 395 -27.32 -8.81 5.86
N THR A 396 -28.13 -7.83 6.29
CA THR A 396 -27.72 -6.42 6.37
C THR A 396 -26.52 -6.22 7.30
N ILE A 397 -26.54 -6.84 8.49
CA ILE A 397 -25.39 -6.78 9.43
C ILE A 397 -24.16 -7.44 8.82
N PHE A 398 -24.32 -8.60 8.19
CA PHE A 398 -23.24 -9.32 7.52
C PHE A 398 -22.61 -8.48 6.39
N ASP A 399 -23.42 -7.94 5.48
CA ASP A 399 -22.98 -7.15 4.34
C ASP A 399 -22.35 -5.83 4.77
N ALA A 400 -22.83 -5.21 5.86
CA ALA A 400 -22.22 -4.02 6.44
C ALA A 400 -20.80 -4.32 6.97
N ILE A 401 -20.60 -5.47 7.64
CA ILE A 401 -19.29 -5.90 8.13
C ILE A 401 -18.36 -6.23 6.95
N VAL A 402 -18.86 -6.95 5.93
CA VAL A 402 -18.07 -7.31 4.74
C VAL A 402 -17.64 -6.05 3.99
N SER A 403 -18.56 -5.13 3.73
CA SER A 403 -18.29 -3.86 3.05
C SER A 403 -17.27 -3.02 3.83
N TYR A 404 -17.42 -2.94 5.15
CA TYR A 404 -16.45 -2.26 6.02
C TYR A 404 -15.05 -2.89 5.96
N ARG A 405 -14.96 -4.22 5.99
CA ARG A 405 -13.67 -4.95 5.88
C ARG A 405 -13.02 -4.78 4.51
N LYS A 406 -13.79 -4.88 3.42
CA LYS A 406 -13.29 -4.62 2.05
C LYS A 406 -12.66 -3.24 1.95
N ILE A 407 -13.36 -2.19 2.38
CA ILE A 407 -12.84 -0.81 2.36
C ILE A 407 -11.57 -0.68 3.19
N LYS A 408 -11.46 -1.35 4.34
CA LYS A 408 -10.25 -1.29 5.17
C LYS A 408 -9.08 -2.06 4.56
N ASN A 409 -9.32 -3.23 3.96
CA ASN A 409 -8.30 -4.12 3.43
C ASN A 409 -7.77 -3.71 2.04
N THR A 410 -8.57 -3.03 1.22
CA THR A 410 -8.09 -2.56 -0.09
C THR A 410 -7.14 -1.37 0.07
N GLY A 411 -6.02 -1.35 -0.67
CA GLY A 411 -5.10 -0.19 -0.77
C GLY A 411 -4.32 0.19 0.50
N VAL A 412 -4.33 -0.66 1.54
CA VAL A 412 -3.45 -0.54 2.71
C VAL A 412 -2.48 -1.70 2.67
N VAL A 413 -1.19 -1.42 2.82
CA VAL A 413 -0.21 -2.48 3.08
C VAL A 413 -0.46 -3.04 4.47
N ALA A 414 -1.19 -4.15 4.53
CA ALA A 414 -1.46 -4.85 5.77
C ALA A 414 -0.26 -5.72 6.16
N VAL A 415 0.09 -5.73 7.45
CA VAL A 415 0.95 -6.80 7.98
C VAL A 415 0.15 -8.10 7.88
N PHE A 416 0.75 -9.11 7.26
CA PHE A 416 0.18 -10.44 7.15
C PHE A 416 0.01 -10.99 8.57
N LEU A 417 -1.23 -11.29 8.91
CA LEU A 417 -1.59 -11.93 10.16
C LEU A 417 -2.58 -13.03 9.80
N LYS A 418 -2.26 -14.27 10.19
CA LYS A 418 -3.09 -15.48 10.00
C LYS A 418 -4.58 -15.26 10.25
N ASP A 419 -4.92 -14.53 11.31
CA ASP A 419 -6.33 -14.29 11.66
C ASP A 419 -7.05 -13.27 10.77
N ARG A 420 -6.29 -12.44 10.03
CA ARG A 420 -6.80 -11.26 9.30
C ARG A 420 -6.67 -11.35 7.80
N PHE A 421 -5.74 -12.15 7.28
CA PHE A 421 -5.66 -12.40 5.85
C PHE A 421 -6.89 -13.19 5.43
N ASP A 422 -7.76 -12.56 4.66
CA ASP A 422 -9.02 -13.12 4.17
C ASP A 422 -9.13 -12.93 2.64
N GLU A 423 -10.18 -13.48 2.05
CA GLU A 423 -10.47 -13.37 0.61
C GLU A 423 -10.57 -11.93 0.09
N TYR A 424 -10.65 -10.92 0.98
CA TYR A 424 -10.85 -9.52 0.65
C TYR A 424 -9.56 -8.67 0.77
N SER A 425 -8.43 -9.28 1.14
CA SER A 425 -7.12 -8.62 1.19
C SER A 425 -6.33 -8.86 -0.09
N ASN A 426 -6.11 -7.81 -0.89
CA ASN A 426 -5.39 -7.92 -2.16
C ASN A 426 -3.86 -7.78 -1.99
N PHE A 427 -3.37 -7.12 -0.94
CA PHE A 427 -1.94 -6.89 -0.72
C PHE A 427 -1.59 -7.02 0.76
N ALA A 428 -0.62 -7.87 1.10
CA ALA A 428 -0.10 -8.02 2.46
C ALA A 428 1.42 -8.12 2.47
N ARG A 429 2.04 -7.88 3.63
CA ARG A 429 3.48 -8.01 3.84
C ARG A 429 3.81 -8.97 4.98
N MET A 430 4.82 -9.80 4.82
CA MET A 430 5.42 -10.64 5.85
C MET A 430 6.79 -10.04 6.18
N GLY A 431 7.04 -9.70 7.45
CA GLY A 431 8.20 -8.90 7.85
C GLY A 431 7.86 -7.41 8.03
N ASP A 432 8.84 -6.67 8.55
CA ASP A 432 8.63 -5.28 9.00
C ASP A 432 9.41 -4.23 8.22
N ASP A 433 10.47 -4.64 7.52
CA ASP A 433 11.37 -3.76 6.79
C ASP A 433 10.81 -3.40 5.40
N SER A 434 11.68 -3.08 4.43
CA SER A 434 11.30 -2.63 3.09
C SER A 434 10.61 -3.73 2.26
N LEU A 435 9.67 -3.30 1.42
CA LEU A 435 8.98 -4.15 0.43
C LEU A 435 9.77 -4.33 -0.88
N GLY A 436 10.91 -3.65 -1.01
CA GLY A 436 11.59 -3.48 -2.29
C GLY A 436 10.81 -2.62 -3.31
N GLY A 437 11.38 -2.44 -4.49
CA GLY A 437 10.83 -1.67 -5.61
C GLY A 437 9.47 -2.13 -6.08
N LYS A 438 9.42 -3.36 -6.59
CA LYS A 438 8.20 -3.95 -7.15
C LYS A 438 7.08 -4.00 -6.11
N GLY A 439 7.40 -4.39 -4.88
CA GLY A 439 6.46 -4.43 -3.76
C GLY A 439 5.86 -3.06 -3.45
N ARG A 440 6.66 -1.98 -3.45
CA ARG A 440 6.18 -0.60 -3.30
C ARG A 440 5.30 -0.17 -4.47
N GLY A 441 5.70 -0.47 -5.71
CA GLY A 441 4.91 -0.19 -6.91
C GLY A 441 3.54 -0.87 -6.89
N LEU A 442 3.50 -2.14 -6.50
CA LEU A 442 2.26 -2.92 -6.32
C LEU A 442 1.36 -2.35 -5.23
N ALA A 443 1.92 -1.98 -4.08
CA ALA A 443 1.19 -1.32 -3.01
C ALA A 443 0.57 0.02 -3.48
N PHE A 444 1.35 0.80 -4.23
CA PHE A 444 0.90 2.07 -4.81
C PHE A 444 -0.25 1.87 -5.80
N MET A 445 -0.14 0.91 -6.74
CA MET A 445 -1.25 0.55 -7.63
C MET A 445 -2.50 0.16 -6.86
N GLY A 446 -2.34 -0.64 -5.79
CA GLY A 446 -3.42 -1.05 -4.89
C GLY A 446 -4.19 0.14 -4.33
N GLN A 447 -3.47 1.20 -3.96
CA GLN A 447 -4.06 2.42 -3.46
C GLN A 447 -4.70 3.26 -4.58
N MET A 448 -4.06 3.35 -5.75
CA MET A 448 -4.55 4.05 -6.93
C MET A 448 -5.90 3.48 -7.40
N VAL A 449 -5.97 2.16 -7.63
CA VAL A 449 -7.20 1.47 -8.04
C VAL A 449 -8.31 1.66 -7.00
N LYS A 450 -7.99 1.66 -5.69
CA LYS A 450 -8.97 1.91 -4.63
C LYS A 450 -9.57 3.31 -4.71
N ARG A 451 -8.74 4.35 -4.88
CA ARG A 451 -9.22 5.74 -4.90
C ARG A 451 -10.16 6.01 -6.08
N HIS A 452 -9.92 5.32 -7.20
CA HIS A 452 -10.64 5.51 -8.46
C HIS A 452 -11.62 4.36 -8.79
N ALA A 453 -11.90 3.45 -7.86
CA ALA A 453 -12.75 2.29 -8.11
C ALA A 453 -14.15 2.67 -8.62
N VAL A 454 -14.76 3.70 -8.01
CA VAL A 454 -16.09 4.20 -8.42
C VAL A 454 -16.06 4.80 -9.82
N GLU A 455 -14.99 5.52 -10.17
CA GLU A 455 -14.82 6.11 -11.50
C GLU A 455 -14.62 5.03 -12.58
N ALA A 456 -13.85 3.98 -12.26
CA ALA A 456 -13.66 2.83 -13.13
C ALA A 456 -14.97 2.06 -13.36
N ASP A 457 -15.72 1.76 -12.30
CA ASP A 457 -16.99 1.02 -12.39
C ASP A 457 -18.06 1.79 -13.19
N LEU A 458 -18.05 3.13 -13.14
CA LEU A 458 -18.95 3.97 -13.93
C LEU A 458 -18.56 4.05 -15.41
N ASN A 459 -17.26 4.01 -15.72
CA ASN A 459 -16.75 4.13 -17.08
C ASN A 459 -16.77 2.81 -17.86
N PHE A 460 -16.72 1.66 -17.19
CA PHE A 460 -16.55 0.35 -17.83
C PHE A 460 -17.56 -0.70 -17.31
N ALA A 461 -18.71 -0.84 -17.97
CA ALA A 461 -19.76 -1.76 -17.54
C ALA A 461 -19.44 -3.26 -17.76
N ASN A 462 -18.68 -3.58 -18.80
CA ASN A 462 -18.30 -4.95 -19.18
C ASN A 462 -16.84 -5.33 -18.82
N ALA A 463 -16.18 -4.51 -18.00
CA ALA A 463 -14.80 -4.76 -17.59
C ALA A 463 -14.55 -4.41 -16.11
N GLN A 464 -13.74 -5.22 -15.43
CA GLN A 464 -13.30 -4.94 -14.06
C GLN A 464 -11.79 -4.72 -14.01
N ILE A 465 -11.35 -3.63 -13.36
CA ILE A 465 -9.93 -3.35 -13.11
C ILE A 465 -9.55 -3.91 -11.74
N LYS A 466 -8.62 -4.87 -11.70
CA LYS A 466 -8.18 -5.55 -10.48
C LYS A 466 -6.65 -5.61 -10.39
N ILE A 467 -6.18 -5.96 -9.20
CA ILE A 467 -4.77 -6.32 -8.95
C ILE A 467 -4.79 -7.75 -8.38
N PRO A 468 -3.91 -8.65 -8.85
CA PRO A 468 -3.83 -10.01 -8.33
C PRO A 468 -3.48 -10.02 -6.84
N LYS A 469 -3.93 -11.03 -6.09
CA LYS A 469 -3.56 -11.10 -4.68
C LYS A 469 -2.05 -11.26 -4.55
N THR A 470 -1.48 -10.45 -3.67
CA THR A 470 -0.03 -10.31 -3.55
C THR A 470 0.37 -10.32 -2.08
N VAL A 471 1.40 -11.09 -1.75
CA VAL A 471 2.09 -11.08 -0.46
C VAL A 471 3.55 -10.75 -0.70
N VAL A 472 4.13 -9.84 0.09
CA VAL A 472 5.54 -9.47 -0.01
C VAL A 472 6.30 -9.92 1.22
N LEU A 473 7.33 -10.75 1.06
CA LEU A 473 8.35 -11.03 2.06
C LEU A 473 9.33 -9.86 2.07
N CYS A 474 9.43 -9.16 3.21
CA CYS A 474 10.24 -7.96 3.36
C CYS A 474 11.74 -8.27 3.44
N THR A 475 12.58 -7.25 3.30
CA THR A 475 14.04 -7.39 3.29
C THR A 475 14.66 -7.95 4.57
N ASP A 476 13.99 -7.80 5.73
CA ASP A 476 14.46 -8.40 7.00
C ASP A 476 14.53 -9.93 6.95
N ILE A 477 13.65 -10.56 6.17
CA ILE A 477 13.65 -12.02 5.99
C ILE A 477 14.87 -12.47 5.17
N PHE A 478 15.30 -11.64 4.21
CA PHE A 478 16.51 -11.92 3.44
C PHE A 478 17.75 -11.84 4.32
N ASP A 479 17.87 -10.80 5.15
CA ASP A 479 18.98 -10.67 6.10
C ASP A 479 19.01 -11.86 7.07
N GLU A 480 17.86 -12.20 7.69
CA GLU A 480 17.72 -13.35 8.59
C GLU A 480 18.13 -14.66 7.90
N PHE A 481 17.73 -14.85 6.65
CA PHE A 481 18.09 -16.04 5.85
C PHE A 481 19.58 -16.10 5.53
N MET A 482 20.19 -14.99 5.12
CA MET A 482 21.60 -14.94 4.76
C MET A 482 22.51 -15.15 5.98
N GLU A 483 22.18 -14.54 7.11
CA GLU A 483 22.92 -14.64 8.36
C GLU A 483 22.79 -16.04 8.99
N THR A 484 21.56 -16.58 9.10
CA THR A 484 21.34 -17.88 9.77
C THR A 484 21.99 -19.05 9.03
N ASN A 485 22.24 -18.91 7.73
CA ASN A 485 22.81 -19.96 6.89
C ASN A 485 24.26 -19.67 6.46
N ASP A 486 24.90 -18.60 6.97
CA ASP A 486 26.28 -18.20 6.65
C ASP A 486 26.57 -18.10 5.13
N LEU A 487 25.62 -17.59 4.35
CA LEU A 487 25.67 -17.67 2.88
C LEU A 487 26.58 -16.62 2.22
N TYR A 488 26.91 -15.52 2.90
CA TYR A 488 27.69 -14.42 2.31
C TYR A 488 29.07 -14.85 1.81
N GLU A 489 29.77 -15.74 2.54
CA GLU A 489 31.11 -16.19 2.15
C GLU A 489 31.10 -16.92 0.80
N VAL A 490 30.08 -17.74 0.55
CA VAL A 490 29.92 -18.48 -0.71
C VAL A 490 29.36 -17.57 -1.81
N ALA A 491 28.37 -16.74 -1.47
CA ALA A 491 27.65 -15.90 -2.41
C ALA A 491 28.56 -14.84 -3.06
N LEU A 492 29.55 -14.31 -2.34
CA LEU A 492 30.47 -13.28 -2.84
C LEU A 492 31.65 -13.84 -3.66
N GLN A 493 31.87 -15.16 -3.68
CA GLN A 493 32.91 -15.78 -4.49
C GLN A 493 32.53 -15.81 -5.98
N ASP A 494 33.53 -15.90 -6.86
CA ASP A 494 33.34 -16.07 -8.31
C ASP A 494 33.08 -17.56 -8.65
N LEU A 495 31.96 -18.09 -8.14
CA LEU A 495 31.51 -19.46 -8.38
C LEU A 495 30.49 -19.52 -9.53
N PRO A 496 30.39 -20.67 -10.24
CA PRO A 496 29.32 -20.89 -11.22
C PRO A 496 27.93 -20.73 -10.60
N ASN A 497 26.98 -20.19 -11.38
CA ASN A 497 25.61 -19.92 -10.91
C ASN A 497 24.93 -21.19 -10.37
N GLU A 498 25.17 -22.35 -10.98
CA GLU A 498 24.63 -23.64 -10.56
C GLU A 498 25.14 -24.09 -9.19
N GLU A 499 26.39 -23.74 -8.85
CA GLU A 499 26.94 -24.03 -7.52
C GLU A 499 26.32 -23.13 -6.46
N ILE A 500 26.22 -21.83 -6.73
CA ILE A 500 25.55 -20.86 -5.85
C ILE A 500 24.12 -21.32 -5.57
N LEU A 501 23.36 -21.68 -6.61
CA LEU A 501 21.99 -22.16 -6.47
C LEU A 501 21.90 -23.40 -5.56
N ARG A 502 22.84 -24.36 -5.67
CA ARG A 502 22.86 -25.56 -4.82
C ARG A 502 23.07 -25.24 -3.35
N TYR A 503 23.91 -24.27 -3.01
CA TYR A 503 24.09 -23.83 -1.62
C TYR A 503 22.81 -23.20 -1.07
N PHE A 504 22.19 -22.32 -1.85
CA PHE A 504 20.94 -21.65 -1.47
C PHE A 504 19.77 -22.65 -1.31
N LEU A 505 19.63 -23.64 -2.18
CA LEU A 505 18.57 -24.65 -2.08
C LEU A 505 18.70 -25.51 -0.80
N LYS A 506 19.93 -25.80 -0.36
CA LYS A 506 20.20 -26.54 0.88
C LYS A 506 19.94 -25.73 2.16
N ALA A 507 19.96 -24.40 2.07
CA ALA A 507 19.72 -23.52 3.19
C ALA A 507 18.27 -23.60 3.69
N SER A 508 18.05 -23.22 4.94
CA SER A 508 16.74 -23.27 5.60
C SER A 508 16.11 -21.88 5.70
N LEU A 509 14.82 -21.78 5.37
CA LEU A 509 14.04 -20.57 5.57
C LEU A 509 13.58 -20.45 7.04
N PRO A 510 13.36 -19.22 7.55
CA PRO A 510 12.87 -19.02 8.92
C PRO A 510 11.60 -19.80 9.24
N THR A 511 11.62 -20.58 10.33
CA THR A 511 10.51 -21.48 10.71
C THR A 511 9.20 -20.74 10.95
N ARG A 512 9.26 -19.47 11.37
CA ARG A 512 8.08 -18.61 11.58
C ARG A 512 7.21 -18.45 10.33
N LEU A 513 7.77 -18.58 9.13
CA LEU A 513 7.04 -18.40 7.87
C LEU A 513 6.16 -19.60 7.51
N ILE A 514 6.37 -20.77 8.12
CA ILE A 514 5.65 -22.00 7.77
C ILE A 514 4.14 -21.83 7.97
N GLU A 515 3.72 -21.33 9.13
CA GLU A 515 2.30 -21.12 9.43
C GLU A 515 1.67 -20.05 8.52
N ASP A 516 2.46 -19.03 8.20
CA ASP A 516 2.05 -17.92 7.34
C ASP A 516 1.81 -18.39 5.89
N PHE A 517 2.68 -19.25 5.35
CA PHE A 517 2.49 -19.86 4.04
C PHE A 517 1.29 -20.80 4.00
N ILE A 518 1.06 -21.61 5.04
CA ILE A 518 -0.12 -22.48 5.11
C ILE A 518 -1.41 -21.63 5.04
N ALA A 519 -1.47 -20.54 5.81
CA ALA A 519 -2.61 -19.61 5.75
C ALA A 519 -2.77 -18.94 4.38
N PHE A 520 -1.66 -18.62 3.71
CA PHE A 520 -1.69 -18.07 2.35
C PHE A 520 -2.26 -19.07 1.32
N PHE A 521 -1.90 -20.35 1.40
CA PHE A 521 -2.40 -21.40 0.49
C PHE A 521 -3.89 -21.72 0.66
N GLU A 522 -4.47 -21.41 1.83
CA GLU A 522 -5.91 -21.53 2.05
C GLU A 522 -6.69 -20.49 1.22
N VAL A 523 -6.11 -19.32 0.96
CA VAL A 523 -6.76 -18.19 0.27
C VAL A 523 -6.46 -18.15 -1.23
N VAL A 524 -5.24 -18.52 -1.64
CA VAL A 524 -4.81 -18.50 -3.05
C VAL A 524 -5.02 -19.86 -3.69
N LYS A 525 -5.82 -19.90 -4.76
CA LYS A 525 -6.21 -21.13 -5.47
C LYS A 525 -5.62 -21.25 -6.88
N THR A 526 -4.89 -20.25 -7.33
CA THR A 526 -4.22 -20.23 -8.63
C THR A 526 -2.71 -20.48 -8.47
N PRO A 527 -1.96 -20.70 -9.57
CA PRO A 527 -0.51 -20.66 -9.54
C PRO A 527 0.02 -19.35 -8.96
N ILE A 528 1.23 -19.38 -8.39
CA ILE A 528 1.89 -18.25 -7.74
C ILE A 528 3.19 -17.92 -8.47
N ALA A 529 3.39 -16.65 -8.81
CA ALA A 529 4.65 -16.10 -9.27
C ALA A 529 5.46 -15.60 -8.07
N ILE A 530 6.71 -16.04 -7.98
CA ILE A 530 7.71 -15.64 -6.99
C ILE A 530 8.66 -14.70 -7.71
N ARG A 531 8.49 -13.39 -7.48
CA ARG A 531 9.22 -12.33 -8.16
C ARG A 531 10.21 -11.68 -7.19
N SER A 532 11.38 -11.36 -7.70
CA SER A 532 12.35 -10.46 -7.06
C SER A 532 11.76 -9.06 -6.85
N SER A 533 12.09 -8.42 -5.74
CA SER A 533 11.78 -7.02 -5.44
C SER A 533 12.97 -6.41 -4.72
N SER A 534 13.98 -6.00 -5.48
CA SER A 534 15.22 -5.42 -4.94
C SER A 534 14.96 -4.01 -4.37
N LEU A 535 15.80 -3.52 -3.45
CA LEU A 535 15.66 -2.15 -2.93
C LEU A 535 15.84 -1.10 -4.02
N LEU A 536 16.82 -1.36 -4.87
CA LEU A 536 17.25 -0.53 -5.98
C LEU A 536 16.28 -0.65 -7.17
N GLU A 537 15.65 -1.80 -7.34
CA GLU A 537 14.57 -2.02 -8.31
C GLU A 537 13.51 -0.91 -8.18
N ASP A 538 13.07 -0.35 -9.31
CA ASP A 538 12.17 0.80 -9.38
C ASP A 538 12.63 2.07 -8.61
N SER A 539 13.93 2.24 -8.35
CA SER A 539 14.47 3.49 -7.79
C SER A 539 14.23 4.66 -8.75
N HIS A 540 14.09 5.87 -8.18
CA HIS A 540 13.72 7.06 -8.94
C HIS A 540 14.75 7.50 -9.99
N TYR A 541 16.01 7.07 -9.87
CA TYR A 541 17.12 7.53 -10.70
C TYR A 541 17.80 6.40 -11.48
N GLN A 542 17.62 5.14 -11.08
CA GLN A 542 18.19 3.96 -11.74
C GLN A 542 17.16 2.83 -11.64
N PRO A 543 16.12 2.73 -12.49
CA PRO A 543 15.23 1.57 -12.47
C PRO A 543 15.91 0.35 -13.10
N PHE A 544 15.93 -0.76 -12.36
CA PHE A 544 16.56 -2.03 -12.72
C PHE A 544 15.49 -2.95 -13.32
N ALA A 545 15.71 -3.48 -14.53
CA ALA A 545 14.71 -4.31 -15.19
C ALA A 545 15.28 -5.65 -15.69
N GLY A 546 14.66 -6.75 -15.27
CA GLY A 546 14.92 -8.10 -15.81
C GLY A 546 16.25 -8.76 -15.42
N ILE A 547 16.93 -8.29 -14.38
CA ILE A 547 18.23 -8.85 -13.92
C ILE A 547 18.04 -10.09 -13.06
N TYR A 548 17.02 -10.08 -12.19
CA TYR A 548 16.76 -11.14 -11.24
C TYR A 548 15.67 -12.10 -11.74
N SER A 549 15.82 -13.37 -11.42
CA SER A 549 14.91 -14.44 -11.87
C SER A 549 13.50 -14.29 -11.28
N THR A 550 12.49 -14.72 -12.05
CA THR A 550 11.11 -14.88 -11.58
C THR A 550 10.66 -16.31 -11.83
N TYR A 551 10.21 -17.00 -10.79
CA TYR A 551 9.77 -18.40 -10.89
C TYR A 551 8.26 -18.50 -10.70
N MET A 552 7.59 -19.34 -11.48
CA MET A 552 6.15 -19.61 -11.33
C MET A 552 5.95 -21.02 -10.75
N VAL A 553 5.18 -21.13 -9.67
CA VAL A 553 4.88 -22.38 -8.98
C VAL A 553 3.40 -22.70 -9.16
N PRO A 554 3.03 -23.83 -9.79
CA PRO A 554 1.64 -24.25 -9.89
C PRO A 554 1.06 -24.62 -8.53
N LYS A 555 -0.26 -24.55 -8.41
CA LYS A 555 -0.95 -24.96 -7.17
C LYS A 555 -0.99 -26.48 -7.06
N VAL A 556 -0.52 -27.00 -5.92
CA VAL A 556 -0.65 -28.41 -5.52
C VAL A 556 -1.53 -28.52 -4.28
N ASP A 557 -2.33 -29.58 -4.16
CA ASP A 557 -3.24 -29.79 -3.03
C ASP A 557 -2.52 -30.15 -1.73
N ASP A 558 -1.37 -30.82 -1.82
CA ASP A 558 -0.52 -31.11 -0.66
C ASP A 558 0.22 -29.85 -0.20
N ASN A 559 -0.17 -29.35 0.98
CA ASN A 559 0.43 -28.16 1.59
C ASN A 559 1.92 -28.32 1.90
N TYR A 560 2.41 -29.53 2.23
CA TYR A 560 3.83 -29.74 2.51
C TYR A 560 4.65 -29.66 1.24
N ARG A 561 4.18 -30.29 0.16
CA ARG A 561 4.81 -30.20 -1.16
C ARG A 561 4.76 -28.76 -1.70
N MET A 562 3.65 -28.06 -1.50
CA MET A 562 3.53 -26.63 -1.86
C MET A 562 4.56 -25.77 -1.10
N LEU A 563 4.75 -26.03 0.19
CA LEU A 563 5.71 -25.32 1.02
C LEU A 563 7.16 -25.55 0.57
N GLU A 564 7.50 -26.79 0.21
CA GLU A 564 8.80 -27.14 -0.37
C GLU A 564 9.04 -26.37 -1.68
N MET A 565 8.08 -26.41 -2.61
CA MET A 565 8.20 -25.76 -3.91
C MET A 565 8.29 -24.23 -3.80
N ILE A 566 7.47 -23.60 -2.95
CA ILE A 566 7.54 -22.16 -2.69
C ILE A 566 8.87 -21.81 -2.01
N GLY A 567 9.31 -22.62 -1.06
CA GLY A 567 10.58 -22.43 -0.37
C GLY A 567 11.77 -22.47 -1.33
N ASP A 568 11.80 -23.45 -2.24
CA ASP A 568 12.87 -23.59 -3.23
C ASP A 568 12.82 -22.49 -4.29
N ALA A 569 11.63 -22.04 -4.70
CA ALA A 569 11.49 -20.88 -5.57
C ALA A 569 12.02 -19.61 -4.90
N ILE A 570 11.69 -19.38 -3.63
CA ILE A 570 12.19 -18.24 -2.82
C ILE A 570 13.72 -18.26 -2.75
N LYS A 571 14.31 -19.41 -2.39
CA LYS A 571 15.76 -19.58 -2.31
C LYS A 571 16.44 -19.35 -3.66
N SER A 572 15.80 -19.80 -4.75
CA SER A 572 16.30 -19.60 -6.11
C SER A 572 16.30 -18.12 -6.50
N VAL A 573 15.26 -17.36 -6.12
CA VAL A 573 15.25 -15.90 -6.31
C VAL A 573 16.37 -15.23 -5.50
N TYR A 574 16.57 -15.61 -4.24
CA TYR A 574 17.68 -15.08 -3.43
C TYR A 574 19.05 -15.42 -4.03
N ALA A 575 19.23 -16.62 -4.58
CA ALA A 575 20.46 -17.02 -5.27
C ALA A 575 20.74 -16.14 -6.50
N SER A 576 19.69 -15.73 -7.23
CA SER A 576 19.82 -14.93 -8.45
C SER A 576 20.46 -13.55 -8.23
N VAL A 577 20.43 -13.03 -7.00
CA VAL A 577 21.14 -11.79 -6.61
C VAL A 577 22.65 -11.92 -6.83
N PHE A 578 23.19 -13.13 -6.66
CA PHE A 578 24.62 -13.41 -6.66
C PHE A 578 25.11 -14.12 -7.93
N PHE A 579 24.25 -14.22 -8.96
CA PHE A 579 24.65 -14.74 -10.27
C PHE A 579 25.61 -13.79 -10.99
N LYS A 580 26.36 -14.33 -11.94
CA LYS A 580 27.36 -13.61 -12.74
C LYS A 580 26.79 -12.35 -13.40
N ASP A 581 25.60 -12.44 -14.02
CA ASP A 581 24.94 -11.32 -14.70
C ASP A 581 24.60 -10.19 -13.70
N SER A 582 24.08 -10.54 -12.52
CA SER A 582 23.78 -9.60 -11.42
C SER A 582 25.03 -8.93 -10.85
N LYS A 583 26.10 -9.71 -10.60
CA LYS A 583 27.40 -9.20 -10.11
C LYS A 583 28.07 -8.24 -11.09
N ALA A 584 28.13 -8.62 -12.36
CA ALA A 584 28.72 -7.81 -13.43
C ALA A 584 28.01 -6.46 -13.53
N TYR A 585 26.68 -6.51 -13.43
CA TYR A 585 25.85 -5.34 -13.44
C TYR A 585 26.09 -4.41 -12.24
N MET A 586 26.09 -4.94 -11.01
CA MET A 586 26.36 -4.12 -9.82
C MET A 586 27.71 -3.41 -9.90
N THR A 587 28.74 -4.13 -10.39
CA THR A 587 30.07 -3.59 -10.64
C THR A 587 30.04 -2.42 -11.62
N ALA A 588 29.31 -2.54 -12.73
CA ALA A 588 29.16 -1.48 -13.73
C ALA A 588 28.47 -0.23 -13.14
N THR A 589 27.54 -0.41 -12.20
CA THR A 589 26.82 0.69 -11.55
C THR A 589 27.53 1.31 -10.34
N GLN A 590 28.71 0.83 -9.97
CA GLN A 590 29.45 1.22 -8.76
C GLN A 590 28.68 0.99 -7.43
N ASN A 591 27.61 0.20 -7.46
CA ASN A 591 26.87 -0.17 -6.25
C ASN A 591 27.54 -1.34 -5.54
N LEU A 592 27.51 -1.33 -4.20
CA LEU A 592 28.10 -2.39 -3.39
C LEU A 592 27.15 -3.59 -3.26
N ILE A 593 27.65 -4.79 -3.57
CA ILE A 593 26.85 -6.03 -3.57
C ILE A 593 26.38 -6.46 -2.17
N ASP A 594 27.10 -6.08 -1.13
CA ASP A 594 26.73 -6.34 0.27
C ASP A 594 25.57 -5.45 0.77
N GLN A 595 25.25 -4.37 0.05
CA GLN A 595 24.14 -3.47 0.36
C GLN A 595 22.85 -3.84 -0.39
N GLU A 596 22.90 -4.77 -1.34
CA GLU A 596 21.72 -5.21 -2.08
C GLU A 596 20.87 -6.14 -1.20
N LYS A 597 19.69 -5.64 -0.79
CA LYS A 597 18.69 -6.45 -0.10
C LYS A 597 17.54 -6.81 -1.04
N MET A 598 17.07 -8.03 -0.91
CA MET A 598 16.03 -8.58 -1.78
C MET A 598 14.74 -8.87 -0.99
N ALA A 599 13.67 -8.15 -1.30
CA ALA A 599 12.33 -8.57 -0.93
C ALA A 599 11.79 -9.57 -1.99
N ILE A 600 10.80 -10.38 -1.62
CA ILE A 600 10.16 -11.31 -2.56
C ILE A 600 8.66 -11.04 -2.63
N VAL A 601 8.15 -10.95 -3.85
CA VAL A 601 6.74 -10.77 -4.15
C VAL A 601 6.15 -12.12 -4.56
N LEU A 602 5.23 -12.63 -3.76
CA LEU A 602 4.38 -13.79 -4.03
C LEU A 602 3.05 -13.30 -4.60
N GLN A 603 2.83 -13.46 -5.90
CA GLN A 603 1.68 -12.90 -6.59
C GLN A 603 0.89 -14.00 -7.31
N GLU A 604 -0.45 -13.94 -7.31
CA GLU A 604 -1.28 -14.81 -8.14
C GLU A 604 -0.94 -14.65 -9.63
N VAL A 605 -0.67 -15.76 -10.33
CA VAL A 605 -0.53 -15.76 -11.78
C VAL A 605 -1.90 -15.60 -12.41
N VAL A 606 -2.04 -14.59 -13.28
CA VAL A 606 -3.27 -14.34 -14.01
C VAL A 606 -3.36 -15.29 -15.20
N GLY A 607 -4.47 -16.03 -15.28
CA GLY A 607 -4.77 -16.90 -16.41
C GLY A 607 -5.92 -17.85 -16.14
N GLN A 608 -6.16 -18.75 -17.09
CA GLN A 608 -7.10 -19.87 -16.98
C GLN A 608 -6.38 -21.18 -17.25
N ALA A 609 -6.91 -22.28 -16.68
CA ALA A 609 -6.38 -23.61 -16.91
C ALA A 609 -7.00 -24.23 -18.16
N HIS A 610 -6.15 -24.65 -19.10
CA HIS A 610 -6.51 -25.34 -20.33
C HIS A 610 -5.82 -26.71 -20.36
N GLY A 611 -6.47 -27.70 -19.74
CA GLY A 611 -5.91 -29.03 -19.56
C GLY A 611 -4.63 -28.98 -18.71
N LYS A 612 -3.47 -29.10 -19.36
CA LYS A 612 -2.14 -29.12 -18.72
C LYS A 612 -1.43 -27.77 -18.73
N SER A 613 -1.99 -26.78 -19.41
CA SER A 613 -1.37 -25.47 -19.61
C SER A 613 -2.17 -24.38 -18.91
N PHE A 614 -1.48 -23.37 -18.37
CA PHE A 614 -2.12 -22.24 -17.71
C PHE A 614 -1.60 -20.92 -18.28
N TYR A 615 -2.49 -20.08 -18.83
CA TYR A 615 -2.13 -18.80 -19.45
C TYR A 615 -3.34 -17.85 -19.53
N PRO A 616 -3.12 -16.52 -19.60
CA PRO A 616 -4.19 -15.53 -19.80
C PRO A 616 -4.56 -15.40 -21.28
N THR A 617 -5.75 -14.86 -21.56
CA THR A 617 -6.19 -14.60 -22.94
C THR A 617 -5.25 -13.65 -23.66
N LEU A 618 -4.78 -12.60 -22.98
CA LEU A 618 -3.71 -11.74 -23.46
C LEU A 618 -2.92 -11.13 -22.29
N SER A 619 -1.70 -10.73 -22.60
CA SER A 619 -0.84 -9.92 -21.74
C SER A 619 -0.28 -8.73 -22.52
N GLY A 620 0.20 -7.71 -21.81
CA GLY A 620 0.69 -6.51 -22.45
C GLY A 620 1.61 -5.66 -21.57
N VAL A 621 2.38 -4.83 -22.24
CA VAL A 621 3.15 -3.73 -21.65
C VAL A 621 2.70 -2.44 -22.32
N ALA A 622 2.32 -1.44 -21.54
CA ALA A 622 1.91 -0.13 -22.05
C ALA A 622 2.70 0.99 -21.39
N ARG A 623 2.99 2.05 -22.15
CA ARG A 623 3.75 3.23 -21.73
C ARG A 623 2.95 4.48 -22.03
N SER A 624 2.99 5.46 -21.12
CA SER A 624 2.34 6.75 -21.34
C SER A 624 3.09 7.61 -22.37
N LEU A 625 4.35 7.28 -22.64
CA LEU A 625 5.17 7.95 -23.65
C LEU A 625 5.55 7.00 -24.78
N ASN A 626 5.27 7.45 -26.00
CA ASN A 626 5.63 6.79 -27.24
C ASN A 626 6.82 7.50 -27.87
N PHE A 627 8.01 6.91 -27.75
CA PHE A 627 9.20 7.48 -28.37
C PHE A 627 9.15 7.39 -29.92
N TYR A 628 8.43 6.37 -30.40
CA TYR A 628 8.25 5.87 -31.77
C TYR A 628 6.92 6.26 -32.46
N PRO A 629 6.42 7.52 -32.48
CA PRO A 629 5.09 7.79 -33.03
C PRO A 629 5.04 7.56 -34.55
N ILE A 630 3.97 6.89 -35.02
CA ILE A 630 3.75 6.58 -36.43
C ILE A 630 2.56 7.39 -36.96
N GLY A 631 2.70 7.95 -38.16
CA GLY A 631 1.62 8.68 -38.83
C GLY A 631 1.19 9.93 -38.06
N ASN A 632 -0.03 9.93 -37.52
CA ASN A 632 -0.60 11.05 -36.75
C ASN A 632 -0.50 10.87 -35.23
N GLU A 633 0.15 9.81 -34.75
CA GLU A 633 0.40 9.62 -33.31
C GLU A 633 1.32 10.72 -32.77
N LYS A 634 1.12 11.09 -31.49
CA LYS A 634 2.03 11.96 -30.75
C LYS A 634 2.79 11.19 -29.67
N PRO A 635 3.94 11.71 -29.21
CA PRO A 635 4.65 11.09 -28.08
C PRO A 635 3.77 10.89 -26.83
N GLU A 636 2.85 11.82 -26.55
CA GLU A 636 1.94 11.78 -25.40
C GLU A 636 0.66 10.96 -25.64
N ASP A 637 0.55 10.28 -26.79
CA ASP A 637 -0.57 9.37 -27.06
C ASP A 637 -0.36 7.97 -26.48
N GLY A 638 0.85 7.70 -25.97
CA GLY A 638 1.22 6.41 -25.38
C GLY A 638 1.27 5.28 -26.41
N ILE A 639 1.81 4.15 -25.96
CA ILE A 639 2.06 2.96 -26.79
C ILE A 639 1.83 1.70 -25.97
N ALA A 640 1.23 0.68 -26.57
CA ALA A 640 0.99 -0.62 -25.98
C ALA A 640 1.48 -1.73 -26.91
N ASN A 641 2.17 -2.72 -26.34
CA ASN A 641 2.53 -3.97 -26.99
C ASN A 641 1.74 -5.10 -26.33
N ILE A 642 1.03 -5.90 -27.12
CA ILE A 642 0.19 -7.00 -26.63
C ILE A 642 0.52 -8.33 -27.31
N ALA A 643 0.31 -9.43 -26.56
CA ALA A 643 0.51 -10.79 -27.04
C ALA A 643 -0.48 -11.76 -26.37
N LEU A 644 -0.73 -12.90 -27.04
CA LEU A 644 -1.42 -14.05 -26.46
C LEU A 644 -0.48 -14.73 -25.44
N GLY A 645 -1.05 -15.20 -24.33
CA GLY A 645 -0.35 -15.98 -23.32
C GLY A 645 0.39 -15.13 -22.27
N LEU A 646 1.36 -15.72 -21.59
CA LEU A 646 2.10 -15.09 -20.50
C LEU A 646 2.99 -13.92 -20.99
N GLY A 647 3.09 -12.88 -20.17
CA GLY A 647 3.83 -11.64 -20.48
C GLY A 647 5.33 -11.82 -20.71
N LYS A 648 5.90 -12.95 -20.31
CA LYS A 648 7.30 -13.33 -20.60
C LYS A 648 7.61 -13.22 -22.10
N HIS A 649 6.63 -13.52 -22.97
CA HIS A 649 6.75 -13.36 -24.43
C HIS A 649 7.14 -11.94 -24.86
N ILE A 650 6.56 -10.92 -24.21
CA ILE A 650 6.78 -9.50 -24.52
C ILE A 650 8.10 -9.03 -23.92
N VAL A 651 8.34 -9.44 -22.67
CA VAL A 651 9.54 -9.09 -21.89
C VAL A 651 10.82 -9.56 -22.58
N ASP A 652 10.81 -10.80 -23.08
CA ASP A 652 11.97 -11.42 -23.76
C ASP A 652 12.12 -10.95 -25.23
N GLY A 653 11.27 -10.04 -25.70
CA GLY A 653 11.36 -9.43 -27.02
C GLY A 653 10.79 -10.26 -28.16
N GLY A 654 9.84 -11.16 -27.87
CA GLY A 654 9.12 -11.93 -28.89
C GLY A 654 8.24 -11.06 -29.81
N THR A 655 7.64 -11.69 -30.82
CA THR A 655 6.73 -11.01 -31.77
C THR A 655 5.44 -10.56 -31.09
N THR A 656 5.17 -9.26 -31.09
CA THR A 656 3.99 -8.66 -30.41
C THR A 656 3.24 -7.73 -31.37
N LEU A 657 2.00 -7.37 -31.01
CA LEU A 657 1.23 -6.38 -31.77
C LEU A 657 1.27 -5.03 -31.04
N ARG A 658 1.73 -4.00 -31.76
CA ARG A 658 1.87 -2.62 -31.27
C ARG A 658 0.65 -1.77 -31.65
N PHE A 659 0.12 -1.00 -30.71
CA PHE A 659 -0.87 0.04 -31.00
C PHE A 659 -0.79 1.21 -30.01
N SER A 660 -1.32 2.38 -30.38
CA SER A 660 -1.53 3.49 -29.45
C SER A 660 -2.94 3.42 -28.86
N PRO A 661 -3.13 3.52 -27.53
CA PRO A 661 -4.46 3.53 -26.91
C PRO A 661 -5.41 4.61 -27.45
N LYS A 662 -4.89 5.75 -27.92
CA LYS A 662 -5.71 6.81 -28.55
C LYS A 662 -5.99 6.58 -30.04
N HIS A 663 -5.22 5.72 -30.69
CA HIS A 663 -5.38 5.37 -32.11
C HIS A 663 -5.43 3.85 -32.30
N PRO A 664 -6.39 3.14 -31.67
CA PRO A 664 -6.38 1.67 -31.61
C PRO A 664 -6.59 0.99 -32.97
N HIS A 665 -7.14 1.73 -33.95
CA HIS A 665 -7.42 1.22 -35.29
C HIS A 665 -6.18 1.24 -36.22
N ASN A 666 -5.13 1.99 -35.86
CA ASN A 666 -3.94 2.19 -36.70
C ASN A 666 -2.85 1.15 -36.38
N ILE A 667 -3.05 -0.08 -36.84
CA ILE A 667 -2.14 -1.21 -36.56
C ILE A 667 -1.25 -1.46 -37.78
N LEU A 668 0.06 -1.18 -37.65
CA LEU A 668 1.03 -1.37 -38.74
C LEU A 668 1.17 -2.84 -39.15
N GLN A 669 1.23 -3.75 -38.16
CA GLN A 669 1.45 -5.18 -38.38
C GLN A 669 0.32 -5.83 -39.19
N THR A 670 -0.88 -5.25 -39.22
CA THR A 670 -2.03 -5.77 -39.97
C THR A 670 -2.40 -4.90 -41.17
N SER A 671 -1.51 -3.97 -41.58
CA SER A 671 -1.77 -3.04 -42.69
C SER A 671 -1.88 -3.72 -44.06
N THR A 672 -1.14 -4.81 -44.27
CA THR A 672 -1.24 -5.67 -45.46
C THR A 672 -1.23 -7.14 -45.05
N LEU A 673 -1.71 -8.01 -45.94
CA LEU A 673 -1.77 -9.45 -45.68
C LEU A 673 -0.38 -10.05 -45.41
N ASP A 674 0.62 -9.68 -46.21
CA ASP A 674 1.98 -10.20 -46.08
C ASP A 674 2.60 -9.81 -44.74
N PHE A 675 2.41 -8.56 -44.32
CA PHE A 675 2.82 -8.10 -42.99
C PHE A 675 2.07 -8.86 -41.89
N ALA A 676 0.75 -9.03 -42.00
CA ALA A 676 -0.03 -9.75 -41.00
C ALA A 676 0.41 -11.22 -40.84
N LEU A 677 0.82 -11.89 -41.92
CA LEU A 677 1.25 -13.29 -41.85
C LEU A 677 2.68 -13.46 -41.31
N ARG A 678 3.53 -12.43 -41.44
CA ARG A 678 4.95 -12.41 -41.03
C ARG A 678 5.15 -11.85 -39.62
N GLU A 679 4.49 -10.73 -39.31
CA GLU A 679 4.71 -9.91 -38.11
C GLU A 679 3.75 -10.26 -36.95
N THR A 680 2.85 -11.23 -37.10
CA THR A 680 1.96 -11.67 -36.02
C THR A 680 2.49 -12.91 -35.31
N GLN A 681 2.13 -13.01 -34.03
CA GLN A 681 2.54 -14.08 -33.14
C GLN A 681 2.18 -15.47 -33.68
N THR A 682 3.15 -16.39 -33.68
CA THR A 682 2.96 -17.80 -34.06
C THR A 682 3.12 -18.78 -32.89
N LYS A 683 3.77 -18.32 -31.82
CA LYS A 683 4.01 -19.07 -30.58
C LYS A 683 3.76 -18.21 -29.35
N PHE A 684 3.42 -18.83 -28.22
CA PHE A 684 3.15 -18.15 -26.96
C PHE A 684 3.65 -18.97 -25.77
N TYR A 685 3.88 -18.30 -24.64
CA TYR A 685 4.26 -18.96 -23.39
C TYR A 685 3.05 -19.31 -22.53
N ALA A 686 3.05 -20.52 -21.98
CA ALA A 686 2.10 -21.00 -20.98
C ALA A 686 2.83 -21.71 -19.85
N LEU A 687 2.25 -21.71 -18.65
CA LEU A 687 2.79 -22.44 -17.51
C LEU A 687 2.40 -23.92 -17.61
N ASP A 688 3.35 -24.83 -17.39
CA ASP A 688 3.09 -26.27 -17.29
C ASP A 688 2.55 -26.64 -15.90
N LEU A 689 1.34 -27.21 -15.84
CA LEU A 689 0.73 -27.69 -14.60
C LEU A 689 1.18 -29.12 -14.23
N GLU A 690 1.71 -29.91 -15.16
CA GLU A 690 2.06 -31.32 -14.98
C GLU A 690 3.56 -31.59 -14.77
N ALA A 691 4.45 -30.66 -15.14
CA ALA A 691 5.92 -30.80 -15.00
C ALA A 691 6.41 -31.09 -13.56
N LEU A 692 5.52 -31.11 -12.56
CA LEU A 692 5.83 -31.02 -11.14
C LEU A 692 6.11 -32.33 -10.40
N LYS A 693 6.04 -33.48 -11.08
CA LYS A 693 6.35 -34.75 -10.40
C LYS A 693 7.82 -34.86 -9.97
N GLU A 694 8.74 -34.12 -10.61
CA GLU A 694 10.19 -34.17 -10.35
C GLU A 694 10.90 -32.81 -10.62
N ILE A 695 10.47 -31.69 -10.04
CA ILE A 695 11.19 -30.41 -10.24
C ILE A 695 12.58 -30.43 -9.59
N GLN A 696 13.58 -30.07 -10.38
CA GLN A 696 14.82 -29.45 -9.91
C GLN A 696 14.84 -28.01 -10.43
N PHE A 697 14.80 -27.04 -9.51
CA PHE A 697 14.97 -25.63 -9.87
C PHE A 697 16.33 -25.43 -10.55
N SER A 698 16.35 -24.61 -11.60
CA SER A 698 17.55 -24.32 -12.38
C SER A 698 17.82 -22.81 -12.41
N THR A 699 19.00 -22.47 -12.96
CA THR A 699 19.41 -21.09 -13.21
C THR A 699 18.58 -20.42 -14.32
N ASP A 700 17.89 -21.21 -15.15
CA ASP A 700 16.93 -20.74 -16.17
C ASP A 700 15.55 -20.53 -15.54
N ASP A 701 15.04 -19.30 -15.58
CA ASP A 701 13.76 -18.93 -14.99
C ASP A 701 12.55 -19.40 -15.83
N ALA A 702 12.77 -19.86 -17.07
CA ALA A 702 11.76 -20.41 -17.96
C ALA A 702 11.65 -21.95 -17.91
N PHE A 703 12.32 -22.61 -16.95
CA PHE A 703 12.45 -24.07 -16.92
C PHE A 703 11.13 -24.86 -16.93
N ASN A 704 10.03 -24.26 -16.47
CA ASN A 704 8.69 -24.87 -16.43
C ASN A 704 7.66 -24.11 -17.29
N LEU A 705 8.13 -23.29 -18.23
CA LEU A 705 7.29 -22.61 -19.20
C LEU A 705 7.29 -23.38 -20.53
N LEU A 706 6.10 -23.63 -21.06
CA LEU A 706 5.89 -24.24 -22.37
C LEU A 706 5.86 -23.15 -23.44
N ASN A 707 6.67 -23.33 -24.49
CA ASN A 707 6.60 -22.51 -25.70
C ASN A 707 5.70 -23.19 -26.75
N LEU A 708 4.42 -22.83 -26.77
CA LEU A 708 3.37 -23.50 -27.54
C LEU A 708 3.04 -22.77 -28.84
N SER A 709 2.59 -23.50 -29.86
CA SER A 709 2.08 -22.90 -31.10
C SER A 709 0.65 -22.41 -30.92
N VAL A 710 0.27 -21.30 -31.58
CA VAL A 710 -1.10 -20.77 -31.64
C VAL A 710 -2.15 -21.82 -32.06
N LYS A 711 -1.76 -22.84 -32.85
CA LYS A 711 -2.65 -23.97 -33.21
C LYS A 711 -3.16 -24.76 -32.00
N ILE A 712 -2.43 -24.75 -30.89
CA ILE A 712 -2.84 -25.40 -29.63
C ILE A 712 -3.92 -24.54 -28.96
N ALA A 713 -3.72 -23.23 -28.88
CA ALA A 713 -4.71 -22.29 -28.32
C ALA A 713 -6.05 -22.30 -29.07
N ASP A 714 -6.07 -22.59 -30.37
CA ASP A 714 -7.30 -22.78 -31.14
C ASP A 714 -8.19 -23.90 -30.56
N LYS A 715 -7.58 -24.98 -30.04
CA LYS A 715 -8.30 -26.08 -29.40
C LYS A 715 -8.81 -25.72 -28.00
N ASP A 716 -8.21 -24.71 -27.38
CA ASP A 716 -8.55 -24.25 -26.03
C ASP A 716 -9.72 -23.25 -26.05
N ASN A 717 -10.25 -22.89 -27.24
CA ASN A 717 -11.30 -21.89 -27.47
C ASN A 717 -10.96 -20.47 -26.97
N THR A 718 -9.68 -20.15 -26.78
CA THR A 718 -9.22 -18.84 -26.28
C THR A 718 -9.12 -17.78 -27.38
N LEU A 719 -9.14 -18.19 -28.66
CA LEU A 719 -8.85 -17.31 -29.80
C LEU A 719 -10.05 -16.51 -30.34
N LYS A 720 -11.26 -16.75 -29.82
CA LYS A 720 -12.54 -16.23 -30.35
C LYS A 720 -12.54 -14.72 -30.58
N TYR A 721 -11.99 -13.96 -29.63
CA TYR A 721 -12.02 -12.48 -29.64
C TYR A 721 -10.72 -11.83 -30.11
N ILE A 722 -9.65 -12.61 -30.30
CA ILE A 722 -8.30 -12.07 -30.53
C ILE A 722 -7.68 -12.48 -31.87
N SER A 723 -8.38 -13.28 -32.68
CA SER A 723 -7.86 -13.80 -33.94
C SER A 723 -8.71 -13.42 -35.15
N SER A 724 -8.03 -13.31 -36.29
CA SER A 724 -8.62 -13.32 -37.64
C SER A 724 -8.30 -14.65 -38.32
N THR A 725 -9.10 -15.04 -39.32
CA THR A 725 -8.91 -16.30 -40.04
C THR A 725 -8.38 -16.03 -41.44
N TYR A 726 -7.22 -16.61 -41.76
CA TYR A 726 -6.63 -16.50 -43.09
C TYR A 726 -7.23 -17.53 -44.03
N ASP A 727 -7.82 -17.07 -45.13
CA ASP A 727 -8.27 -17.93 -46.22
C ASP A 727 -7.17 -18.04 -47.29
N PRO A 728 -6.56 -19.22 -47.48
CA PRO A 728 -5.52 -19.42 -48.48
C PRO A 728 -6.03 -19.44 -49.93
N TYR A 729 -7.33 -19.69 -50.17
CA TYR A 729 -7.89 -19.75 -51.51
C TYR A 729 -8.12 -18.35 -52.07
N ASP A 730 -8.76 -17.48 -51.29
CA ASP A 730 -9.09 -16.12 -51.70
C ASP A 730 -7.97 -15.12 -51.34
N GLN A 731 -6.91 -15.56 -50.67
CA GLN A 731 -5.80 -14.73 -50.18
C GLN A 731 -6.29 -13.49 -49.41
N VAL A 732 -7.23 -13.72 -48.49
CA VAL A 732 -7.81 -12.67 -47.66
C VAL A 732 -7.76 -13.07 -46.19
N LEU A 733 -7.61 -12.05 -45.36
CA LEU A 733 -7.72 -12.19 -43.92
C LEU A 733 -9.14 -11.83 -43.51
N MET A 734 -9.95 -12.84 -43.19
CA MET A 734 -11.31 -12.62 -42.70
C MET A 734 -11.24 -12.18 -41.25
N GLU A 735 -11.80 -11.00 -40.95
CA GLU A 735 -11.87 -10.49 -39.58
C GLU A 735 -12.73 -11.41 -38.71
N GLY A 736 -12.16 -11.85 -37.60
CA GLY A 736 -12.81 -12.73 -36.63
C GLY A 736 -12.47 -14.22 -36.74
N TYR A 737 -13.00 -14.96 -35.77
CA TYR A 737 -12.78 -16.39 -35.62
C TYR A 737 -13.78 -17.20 -36.43
N TYR A 738 -13.30 -17.94 -37.43
CA TYR A 738 -14.10 -18.90 -38.20
C TYR A 738 -13.63 -20.33 -37.91
N PRO A 739 -14.52 -21.22 -37.43
CA PRO A 739 -14.18 -22.63 -37.19
C PRO A 739 -13.71 -23.32 -38.48
N GLY A 740 -12.65 -24.12 -38.41
CA GLY A 740 -12.14 -24.89 -39.55
C GLY A 740 -10.61 -25.00 -39.57
N PRO A 741 -10.04 -25.64 -40.62
CA PRO A 741 -8.60 -25.92 -40.70
C PRO A 741 -7.74 -24.69 -41.04
N ASN A 742 -8.37 -23.57 -41.40
CA ASN A 742 -7.71 -22.34 -41.84
C ASN A 742 -6.89 -21.70 -40.71
N ARG A 743 -5.72 -21.15 -41.07
CA ARG A 743 -4.75 -20.57 -40.12
C ARG A 743 -5.39 -19.41 -39.35
N LYS A 744 -5.26 -19.43 -38.03
CA LYS A 744 -5.60 -18.32 -37.13
C LYS A 744 -4.42 -17.37 -37.02
N VAL A 745 -4.69 -16.09 -37.17
CA VAL A 745 -3.72 -15.00 -37.13
C VAL A 745 -4.09 -14.09 -35.96
N ILE A 746 -3.14 -13.83 -35.04
CA ILE A 746 -3.41 -13.06 -33.82
C ILE A 746 -3.38 -11.56 -34.14
N THR A 747 -4.55 -11.01 -34.49
CA THR A 747 -4.74 -9.62 -34.91
C THR A 747 -5.36 -8.74 -33.83
N PHE A 748 -5.96 -9.34 -32.81
CA PHE A 748 -6.79 -8.66 -31.81
C PHE A 748 -7.94 -7.83 -32.40
N ALA A 749 -8.40 -8.13 -33.62
CA ALA A 749 -9.44 -7.35 -34.32
C ALA A 749 -10.74 -7.21 -33.51
N GLY A 750 -11.17 -8.26 -32.81
CA GLY A 750 -12.34 -8.19 -31.93
C GLY A 750 -12.22 -7.15 -30.81
N ILE A 751 -11.02 -6.97 -30.27
CA ILE A 751 -10.76 -6.03 -29.17
C ILE A 751 -10.48 -4.62 -29.72
N LEU A 752 -9.61 -4.50 -30.73
CA LEU A 752 -9.11 -3.21 -31.20
C LEU A 752 -9.99 -2.56 -32.25
N GLN A 753 -10.68 -3.34 -33.10
CA GLN A 753 -11.51 -2.83 -34.19
C GLN A 753 -13.00 -2.84 -33.86
N HIS A 754 -13.47 -3.84 -33.11
CA HIS A 754 -14.89 -4.02 -32.80
C HIS A 754 -15.27 -3.68 -31.35
N ASP A 755 -14.32 -3.23 -30.53
CA ASP A 755 -14.51 -2.80 -29.15
C ASP A 755 -15.30 -3.81 -28.29
N VAL A 756 -15.14 -5.11 -28.56
CA VAL A 756 -15.82 -6.16 -27.78
C VAL A 756 -15.42 -6.05 -26.31
N PHE A 757 -14.14 -5.73 -26.05
CA PHE A 757 -13.59 -5.40 -24.74
C PHE A 757 -12.88 -4.05 -24.82
N PRO A 758 -13.14 -3.08 -23.92
CA PRO A 758 -12.65 -1.70 -24.03
C PRO A 758 -11.18 -1.55 -23.59
N LEU A 759 -10.27 -2.36 -24.15
CA LEU A 759 -8.85 -2.39 -23.77
C LEU A 759 -8.19 -1.03 -23.98
N ALA A 760 -8.39 -0.41 -25.14
CA ALA A 760 -7.77 0.87 -25.49
C ALA A 760 -8.19 1.98 -24.51
N SER A 761 -9.49 2.07 -24.20
CA SER A 761 -10.05 3.03 -23.25
C SER A 761 -9.56 2.79 -21.81
N ILE A 762 -9.44 1.53 -21.39
CA ILE A 762 -8.87 1.17 -20.08
C ILE A 762 -7.39 1.58 -20.00
N LEU A 763 -6.60 1.30 -21.04
CA LEU A 763 -5.18 1.65 -21.06
C LEU A 763 -4.98 3.17 -21.04
N ASP A 764 -5.73 3.94 -21.83
CA ASP A 764 -5.66 5.41 -21.81
C ASP A 764 -6.03 5.97 -20.43
N PHE A 765 -7.07 5.43 -19.79
CA PHE A 765 -7.47 5.80 -18.44
C PHE A 765 -6.38 5.50 -17.40
N VAL A 766 -5.86 4.27 -17.38
CA VAL A 766 -4.88 3.84 -16.39
C VAL A 766 -3.53 4.52 -16.58
N LEU A 767 -3.07 4.73 -17.83
CA LEU A 767 -1.81 5.43 -18.11
C LEU A 767 -1.86 6.89 -17.66
N LYS A 768 -2.95 7.62 -17.97
CA LYS A 768 -3.15 9.00 -17.52
C LYS A 768 -3.22 9.10 -16.00
N LEU A 769 -3.92 8.15 -15.38
CA LEU A 769 -4.04 8.12 -13.93
C LEU A 769 -2.69 7.83 -13.26
N GLY A 770 -1.96 6.84 -13.78
CA GLY A 770 -0.62 6.48 -13.32
C GLY A 770 0.36 7.65 -13.46
N GLU A 771 0.38 8.33 -14.60
CA GLU A 771 1.21 9.52 -14.83
C GLU A 771 0.88 10.65 -13.87
N LYS A 772 -0.42 10.93 -13.66
CA LYS A 772 -0.89 11.98 -12.75
C LYS A 772 -0.51 11.71 -11.30
N GLU A 773 -0.71 10.48 -10.82
CA GLU A 773 -0.43 10.09 -9.43
C GLU A 773 1.07 9.90 -9.16
N MET A 774 1.86 9.43 -10.14
CA MET A 774 3.33 9.35 -10.02
C MET A 774 4.05 10.66 -10.33
N GLY A 775 3.40 11.60 -11.02
CA GLY A 775 3.97 12.89 -11.43
C GLY A 775 5.03 12.81 -12.53
N ARG A 776 5.06 11.71 -13.29
CA ARG A 776 6.02 11.43 -14.37
C ARG A 776 5.46 10.36 -15.31
N PRO A 777 5.98 10.22 -16.55
CA PRO A 777 5.55 9.16 -17.45
C PRO A 777 5.73 7.77 -16.83
N VAL A 778 4.82 6.84 -17.16
CA VAL A 778 4.75 5.51 -16.54
C VAL A 778 4.71 4.40 -17.57
N GLU A 779 5.24 3.24 -17.18
CA GLU A 779 5.03 1.95 -17.82
C GLU A 779 4.16 1.08 -16.92
N ILE A 780 3.22 0.34 -17.51
CA ILE A 780 2.42 -0.67 -16.82
C ILE A 780 2.55 -2.03 -17.52
N GLU A 781 2.66 -3.09 -16.72
CA GLU A 781 2.46 -4.48 -17.16
C GLU A 781 1.05 -4.92 -16.78
N PHE A 782 0.36 -5.58 -17.70
CA PHE A 782 -1.01 -6.03 -17.48
C PHE A 782 -1.30 -7.40 -18.11
N ALA A 783 -2.38 -8.03 -17.63
CA ALA A 783 -2.95 -9.23 -18.23
C ALA A 783 -4.48 -9.13 -18.26
N VAL A 784 -5.11 -9.78 -19.23
CA VAL A 784 -6.57 -9.80 -19.36
C VAL A 784 -7.06 -11.22 -19.55
N ASN A 785 -8.10 -11.57 -18.78
CA ASN A 785 -8.90 -12.77 -18.99
C ASN A 785 -10.26 -12.34 -19.55
N LEU A 786 -10.66 -12.95 -20.65
CA LEU A 786 -11.96 -12.75 -21.27
C LEU A 786 -12.81 -14.01 -21.09
N GLU A 787 -14.05 -13.84 -20.62
CA GLU A 787 -15.00 -14.94 -20.41
C GLU A 787 -16.39 -14.54 -20.90
N ASP A 788 -17.16 -15.51 -21.39
CA ASP A 788 -18.58 -15.31 -21.69
C ASP A 788 -19.38 -15.52 -20.39
N ASN A 789 -20.25 -14.57 -20.04
CA ASN A 789 -21.13 -14.71 -18.90
C ASN A 789 -22.27 -15.72 -19.19
N GLN A 790 -23.09 -16.04 -18.17
CA GLN A 790 -24.20 -17.00 -18.33
C GLN A 790 -25.27 -16.57 -19.35
N ALA A 791 -25.33 -15.29 -19.70
CA ALA A 791 -26.21 -14.74 -20.72
C ALA A 791 -25.56 -14.68 -22.13
N GLY A 792 -24.29 -15.11 -22.25
CA GLY A 792 -23.52 -15.09 -23.50
C GLY A 792 -22.88 -13.75 -23.83
N GLU A 793 -22.89 -12.78 -22.91
CA GLU A 793 -22.21 -11.50 -23.06
C GLU A 793 -20.77 -11.60 -22.53
N MET A 794 -19.83 -11.03 -23.27
CA MET A 794 -18.41 -11.06 -22.89
C MET A 794 -18.16 -10.14 -21.68
N MET A 795 -17.53 -10.70 -20.66
CA MET A 795 -17.00 -9.99 -19.48
C MET A 795 -15.48 -10.16 -19.41
N GLY A 796 -14.77 -9.06 -19.24
CA GLY A 796 -13.31 -9.07 -19.12
C GLY A 796 -12.83 -8.61 -17.75
N ILE A 797 -11.75 -9.20 -17.26
CA ILE A 797 -11.03 -8.71 -16.08
C ILE A 797 -9.65 -8.25 -16.50
N PHE A 798 -9.39 -6.96 -16.31
CA PHE A 798 -8.09 -6.32 -16.54
C PHE A 798 -7.28 -6.34 -15.24
N TYR A 799 -6.15 -7.04 -15.25
CA TYR A 799 -5.25 -7.15 -14.12
C TYR A 799 -4.03 -6.25 -14.30
N LEU A 800 -3.82 -5.33 -13.37
CA LEU A 800 -2.58 -4.58 -13.25
C LEU A 800 -1.53 -5.43 -12.52
N LEU A 801 -0.43 -5.74 -13.22
CA LEU A 801 0.63 -6.61 -12.72
C LEU A 801 1.82 -5.82 -12.18
N GLN A 802 2.19 -4.72 -12.83
CA GLN A 802 3.27 -3.84 -12.39
C GLN A 802 3.08 -2.42 -12.91
N ILE A 803 3.59 -1.43 -12.18
CA ILE A 803 3.75 -0.05 -12.64
C ILE A 803 5.19 0.39 -12.36
N ARG A 804 5.79 1.11 -13.30
CA ARG A 804 7.13 1.68 -13.17
C ARG A 804 7.16 3.10 -13.69
N PRO A 805 7.98 3.98 -13.10
CA PRO A 805 8.26 5.27 -13.71
C PRO A 805 9.19 5.11 -14.92
N ILE A 806 8.99 5.91 -15.96
CA ILE A 806 9.92 6.05 -17.07
C ILE A 806 10.89 7.18 -16.73
N VAL A 807 12.19 6.94 -16.85
CA VAL A 807 13.22 7.97 -16.66
C VAL A 807 13.24 8.85 -17.90
N ASP A 808 12.91 10.12 -17.72
CA ASP A 808 13.03 11.17 -18.73
C ASP A 808 14.23 12.05 -18.33
N SER A 809 15.34 11.95 -19.06
CA SER A 809 16.56 12.72 -18.82
C SER A 809 16.34 14.18 -19.27
N LYS A 810 15.76 14.98 -18.37
CA LYS A 810 15.59 16.43 -18.55
C LYS A 810 16.89 17.19 -18.31
N GLU A 811 17.92 16.97 -19.12
CA GLU A 811 18.96 18.00 -19.26
C GLU A 811 18.52 19.00 -20.34
N MET A 812 18.73 20.30 -20.12
CA MET A 812 18.50 21.29 -21.18
C MET A 812 19.71 21.28 -22.10
N MET A 813 19.51 20.90 -23.35
CA MET A 813 20.51 21.08 -24.39
C MET A 813 20.27 22.44 -25.06
N GLU A 814 21.29 23.31 -25.04
CA GLU A 814 21.21 24.66 -25.63
C GLU A 814 21.52 24.68 -27.14
N GLU A 815 22.16 23.62 -27.68
CA GLU A 815 22.56 23.51 -29.09
C GLU A 815 21.43 22.93 -29.98
N ASP A 816 21.16 23.54 -31.14
CA ASP A 816 20.21 23.02 -32.12
C ASP A 816 20.87 22.07 -33.12
N LEU A 817 20.76 20.76 -32.88
CA LEU A 817 21.34 19.71 -33.73
C LEU A 817 20.81 19.68 -35.16
N SER A 818 19.68 20.33 -35.45
CA SER A 818 19.14 20.39 -36.82
C SER A 818 19.98 21.24 -37.78
N LEU A 819 20.90 22.06 -37.26
CA LEU A 819 21.78 22.92 -38.05
C LEU A 819 23.02 22.19 -38.60
N ILE A 820 23.34 21.00 -38.07
CA ILE A 820 24.50 20.19 -38.48
C ILE A 820 24.14 19.35 -39.71
N LYS A 821 24.97 19.38 -40.74
CA LYS A 821 24.73 18.62 -41.97
C LYS A 821 25.07 17.14 -41.77
N PRO A 822 24.22 16.20 -42.25
CA PRO A 822 24.50 14.76 -42.12
C PRO A 822 25.82 14.32 -42.77
N GLU A 823 26.27 15.02 -43.82
CA GLU A 823 27.51 14.75 -44.55
C GLU A 823 28.78 15.00 -43.72
N ASP A 824 28.70 15.84 -42.68
CA ASP A 824 29.82 16.18 -41.80
C ASP A 824 29.89 15.27 -40.54
N CYS A 825 29.05 14.22 -40.50
CA CYS A 825 28.86 13.35 -39.35
C CYS A 825 29.38 11.93 -39.62
N LEU A 826 30.02 11.32 -38.62
CA LEU A 826 30.39 9.90 -38.65
C LEU A 826 29.13 9.02 -38.54
N LEU A 827 28.22 9.42 -37.65
CA LEU A 827 26.92 8.82 -37.44
C LEU A 827 25.87 9.93 -37.33
N TYR A 828 24.78 9.80 -38.09
CA TYR A 828 23.61 10.68 -38.01
C TYR A 828 22.35 9.83 -37.93
N SER A 829 21.47 10.12 -36.98
CA SER A 829 20.17 9.45 -36.83
C SER A 829 19.06 10.46 -36.57
N ARG A 830 17.90 10.23 -37.21
CA ARG A 830 16.62 10.91 -36.92
C ARG A 830 15.70 10.11 -35.99
N HIS A 831 16.23 9.00 -35.48
CA HIS A 831 15.59 8.09 -34.55
C HIS A 831 16.58 7.80 -33.42
N ALA A 832 17.00 8.86 -32.73
CA ALA A 832 17.91 8.78 -31.61
C ALA A 832 17.18 9.01 -30.28
N LEU A 833 17.58 8.23 -29.29
CA LEU A 833 17.16 8.36 -27.91
C LEU A 833 18.34 8.57 -26.99
N GLY A 834 18.03 9.13 -25.82
CA GLY A 834 19.00 9.69 -24.91
C GLY A 834 18.97 11.21 -25.01
N HIS A 835 19.72 11.86 -24.13
CA HIS A 835 19.81 13.31 -24.14
C HIS A 835 21.12 13.73 -23.50
N GLY A 836 21.90 14.59 -24.15
CA GLY A 836 23.17 15.07 -23.62
C GLY A 836 24.28 15.21 -24.66
N ILE A 837 25.45 15.66 -24.19
CA ILE A 837 26.67 15.83 -24.97
C ILE A 837 27.81 15.09 -24.26
N THR A 838 28.50 14.19 -24.97
CA THR A 838 29.61 13.38 -24.46
C THR A 838 30.84 13.57 -25.35
N ASN A 839 31.98 13.95 -24.75
CA ASN A 839 33.19 14.38 -25.47
C ASN A 839 34.46 13.60 -25.06
N ASP A 840 34.33 12.44 -24.42
CA ASP A 840 35.42 11.67 -23.82
C ASP A 840 35.55 10.25 -24.40
N VAL A 841 34.88 9.95 -25.51
CA VAL A 841 34.82 8.62 -26.12
C VAL A 841 35.71 8.55 -27.36
N CYS A 842 36.72 7.68 -27.35
CA CYS A 842 37.62 7.47 -28.50
C CYS A 842 37.37 6.15 -29.25
N ASP A 843 36.66 5.21 -28.62
CA ASP A 843 36.54 3.84 -29.08
C ASP A 843 35.22 3.61 -29.84
N ILE A 844 35.30 2.98 -31.01
CA ILE A 844 34.14 2.52 -31.80
C ILE A 844 34.31 1.05 -32.19
N ILE A 845 33.27 0.27 -31.95
CA ILE A 845 33.17 -1.16 -32.27
C ILE A 845 32.00 -1.34 -33.22
N TYR A 846 32.24 -1.95 -34.36
CA TYR A 846 31.17 -2.23 -35.32
C TYR A 846 31.25 -3.63 -35.91
N VAL A 847 30.08 -4.17 -36.26
CA VAL A 847 29.93 -5.42 -37.02
C VAL A 847 30.16 -5.11 -38.50
N LYS A 848 31.05 -5.87 -39.14
CA LYS A 848 31.36 -5.74 -40.57
C LYS A 848 30.11 -6.05 -41.42
N THR A 849 29.71 -5.13 -42.29
CA THR A 849 28.46 -5.28 -43.07
C THR A 849 28.60 -6.17 -44.30
N ASP A 850 29.73 -6.10 -45.01
CA ASP A 850 29.97 -6.81 -46.28
C ASP A 850 29.81 -8.35 -46.20
N SER A 851 30.09 -8.94 -45.04
CA SER A 851 30.06 -10.40 -44.81
C SER A 851 29.00 -10.85 -43.80
N PHE A 852 28.04 -9.98 -43.47
CA PHE A 852 27.06 -10.26 -42.44
C PHE A 852 26.05 -11.33 -42.86
N LEU A 853 25.83 -12.30 -41.97
CA LEU A 853 24.79 -13.34 -42.09
C LEU A 853 24.11 -13.53 -40.74
N ALA A 854 22.77 -13.48 -40.72
CA ALA A 854 21.98 -13.62 -39.48
C ALA A 854 22.23 -14.95 -38.74
N SER A 855 22.65 -16.00 -39.45
CA SER A 855 23.05 -17.28 -38.83
C SER A 855 24.25 -17.16 -37.88
N ASN A 856 25.05 -16.10 -38.00
CA ASN A 856 26.25 -15.88 -37.19
C ASN A 856 25.97 -14.99 -35.96
N ASN A 857 24.74 -14.47 -35.78
CA ASN A 857 24.39 -13.53 -34.72
C ASN A 857 24.78 -14.01 -33.32
N GLN A 858 24.68 -15.31 -33.05
CA GLN A 858 25.07 -15.86 -31.75
C GLN A 858 26.59 -15.85 -31.52
N ALA A 859 27.39 -16.06 -32.57
CA ALA A 859 28.85 -15.95 -32.49
C ALA A 859 29.28 -14.48 -32.31
N ILE A 860 28.61 -13.56 -33.01
CA ILE A 860 28.83 -12.11 -32.87
C ILE A 860 28.58 -11.66 -31.43
N ALA A 861 27.49 -12.12 -30.81
CA ALA A 861 27.17 -11.80 -29.41
C ALA A 861 28.29 -12.22 -28.44
N TYR A 862 28.90 -13.38 -28.65
CA TYR A 862 30.00 -13.88 -27.82
C TYR A 862 31.30 -13.07 -27.99
N GLU A 863 31.61 -12.65 -29.22
CA GLU A 863 32.76 -11.79 -29.47
C GLU A 863 32.58 -10.40 -28.84
N ILE A 864 31.37 -9.83 -28.91
CA ILE A 864 31.04 -8.55 -28.26
C ILE A 864 31.21 -8.65 -26.75
N GLU A 865 30.71 -9.72 -26.11
CA GLU A 865 30.88 -9.94 -24.65
C GLU A 865 32.36 -9.92 -24.25
N LYS A 866 33.23 -10.58 -25.04
CA LYS A 866 34.66 -10.63 -24.79
C LYS A 866 35.32 -9.25 -24.88
N ILE A 867 34.96 -8.45 -25.88
CA ILE A 867 35.51 -7.09 -26.03
C ILE A 867 34.99 -6.18 -24.91
N ASN A 868 33.69 -6.22 -24.61
CA ASN A 868 33.12 -5.42 -23.52
C ASN A 868 33.82 -5.71 -22.18
N LYS A 869 34.13 -6.98 -21.88
CA LYS A 869 34.88 -7.33 -20.66
C LYS A 869 36.23 -6.62 -20.58
N LYS A 870 37.00 -6.57 -21.68
CA LYS A 870 38.27 -5.83 -21.74
C LYS A 870 38.05 -4.32 -21.56
N MET A 871 37.01 -3.77 -22.19
CA MET A 871 36.69 -2.34 -22.09
C MET A 871 36.30 -1.94 -20.67
N VAL A 872 35.54 -2.79 -19.96
CA VAL A 872 35.18 -2.60 -18.55
C VAL A 872 36.45 -2.64 -17.67
N GLU A 873 37.32 -3.63 -17.85
CA GLU A 873 38.58 -3.74 -17.09
C GLU A 873 39.51 -2.53 -17.30
N GLN A 874 39.48 -1.93 -18.48
CA GLN A 874 40.26 -0.74 -18.85
C GLN A 874 39.54 0.60 -18.59
N ASN A 875 38.27 0.56 -18.18
CA ASN A 875 37.40 1.72 -18.02
C ASN A 875 37.32 2.62 -19.28
N ARG A 876 37.20 2.00 -20.46
CA ARG A 876 37.14 2.68 -21.77
C ARG A 876 35.71 2.64 -22.36
N PRO A 877 34.94 3.74 -22.31
CA PRO A 877 33.62 3.78 -22.93
C PRO A 877 33.73 3.72 -24.46
N TYR A 878 32.74 3.13 -25.13
CA TYR A 878 32.78 2.95 -26.58
C TYR A 878 31.42 3.11 -27.28
N VAL A 879 31.43 3.36 -28.58
CA VAL A 879 30.26 3.35 -29.47
C VAL A 879 30.12 1.97 -30.10
N LEU A 880 28.93 1.36 -30.05
CA LEU A 880 28.62 0.06 -30.65
C LEU A 880 27.70 0.20 -31.85
N VAL A 881 28.06 -0.36 -33.00
CA VAL A 881 27.23 -0.33 -34.23
C VAL A 881 27.05 -1.74 -34.78
N GLY A 882 25.83 -2.14 -35.13
CA GLY A 882 25.60 -3.45 -35.72
C GLY A 882 24.26 -3.61 -36.42
N PRO A 883 24.13 -4.61 -37.31
CA PRO A 883 22.94 -4.83 -38.08
C PRO A 883 21.83 -5.51 -37.28
N GLY A 884 20.61 -4.99 -37.42
CA GLY A 884 19.40 -5.54 -36.81
C GLY A 884 19.22 -5.27 -35.33
N ARG A 885 18.34 -6.05 -34.68
CA ARG A 885 17.88 -5.78 -33.31
C ARG A 885 18.89 -6.23 -32.26
N TRP A 886 19.15 -5.40 -31.27
CA TRP A 886 19.93 -5.80 -30.10
C TRP A 886 19.05 -6.43 -29.02
N GLY A 887 19.47 -7.55 -28.45
CA GLY A 887 18.83 -8.16 -27.28
C GLY A 887 17.49 -8.85 -27.55
N THR A 888 17.32 -9.42 -28.74
CA THR A 888 16.20 -10.29 -29.11
C THR A 888 16.47 -11.75 -28.73
N SER A 889 15.42 -12.49 -28.32
CA SER A 889 15.48 -13.95 -28.16
C SER A 889 15.50 -14.71 -29.49
N ASP A 890 15.02 -14.09 -30.57
CA ASP A 890 15.07 -14.64 -31.93
C ASP A 890 16.32 -14.16 -32.66
N SER A 891 17.30 -15.06 -32.82
CA SER A 891 18.57 -14.76 -33.47
C SER A 891 18.45 -14.48 -34.97
N TRP A 892 17.32 -14.78 -35.62
CA TRP A 892 17.08 -14.40 -37.01
C TRP A 892 16.64 -12.94 -37.18
N LEU A 893 16.18 -12.30 -36.10
CA LEU A 893 15.77 -10.90 -36.09
C LEU A 893 16.87 -9.98 -35.55
N GLY A 894 17.97 -10.51 -35.01
CA GLY A 894 18.98 -9.65 -34.41
C GLY A 894 20.04 -10.38 -33.59
N ILE A 895 20.94 -9.62 -33.00
CA ILE A 895 22.07 -10.13 -32.22
C ILE A 895 21.60 -10.34 -30.76
N PRO A 896 21.59 -11.59 -30.25
CA PRO A 896 21.04 -11.95 -28.94
C PRO A 896 22.03 -11.59 -27.80
N ILE A 897 22.29 -10.30 -27.60
CA ILE A 897 23.10 -9.81 -26.49
C ILE A 897 22.26 -9.57 -25.23
N LYS A 898 22.85 -9.78 -24.07
CA LYS A 898 22.30 -9.29 -22.80
C LYS A 898 22.98 -7.99 -22.42
N TRP A 899 22.37 -7.22 -21.53
CA TRP A 899 22.95 -5.96 -21.05
C TRP A 899 24.39 -6.09 -20.50
N PRO A 900 24.74 -7.10 -19.68
CA PRO A 900 26.13 -7.29 -19.23
C PRO A 900 27.15 -7.48 -20.36
N HIS A 901 26.71 -7.86 -21.57
CA HIS A 901 27.60 -8.05 -22.71
C HIS A 901 28.02 -6.73 -23.36
N ILE A 902 27.37 -5.62 -23.01
CA ILE A 902 27.58 -4.28 -23.62
C ILE A 902 27.54 -3.16 -22.59
N SER A 903 27.81 -3.48 -21.33
CA SER A 903 27.64 -2.57 -20.18
C SER A 903 28.49 -1.30 -20.24
N ASN A 904 29.58 -1.28 -21.02
CA ASN A 904 30.45 -0.10 -21.18
C ASN A 904 30.17 0.69 -22.47
N ALA A 905 29.15 0.31 -23.24
CA ALA A 905 28.75 1.05 -24.43
C ALA A 905 28.03 2.36 -24.02
N CYS A 906 28.50 3.49 -24.53
CA CYS A 906 27.89 4.81 -24.30
C CYS A 906 26.85 5.16 -25.36
N VAL A 907 26.99 4.60 -26.57
CA VAL A 907 26.02 4.69 -27.66
C VAL A 907 25.90 3.34 -28.33
N ILE A 908 24.67 2.93 -28.63
CA ILE A 908 24.34 1.71 -29.38
C ILE A 908 23.56 2.11 -30.61
N VAL A 909 23.96 1.55 -31.75
CA VAL A 909 23.37 1.85 -33.05
C VAL A 909 22.83 0.56 -33.66
N GLU A 910 21.52 0.53 -33.92
CA GLU A 910 20.86 -0.48 -34.75
C GLU A 910 20.89 -0.01 -36.21
N SER A 911 21.57 -0.77 -37.07
CA SER A 911 21.68 -0.49 -38.49
C SER A 911 20.78 -1.43 -39.31
N GLY A 912 19.94 -0.89 -40.17
CA GLY A 912 19.18 -1.69 -41.14
C GLY A 912 20.01 -2.03 -42.38
N LEU A 913 19.78 -3.20 -42.97
CA LEU A 913 20.31 -3.57 -44.30
C LEU A 913 19.14 -3.74 -45.30
N GLU A 914 19.41 -3.66 -46.61
CA GLU A 914 18.38 -3.72 -47.67
C GLU A 914 17.39 -4.90 -47.50
N ASN A 915 17.89 -6.08 -47.10
CA ASN A 915 17.12 -7.31 -46.89
C ASN A 915 17.01 -7.73 -45.41
N TYR A 916 17.38 -6.86 -44.47
CA TYR A 916 17.39 -7.14 -43.04
C TYR A 916 16.90 -5.90 -42.27
N ARG A 917 15.58 -5.70 -42.30
CA ARG A 917 14.88 -4.62 -41.61
C ARG A 917 14.20 -5.16 -40.37
N ILE A 918 14.43 -4.54 -39.22
CA ILE A 918 13.78 -4.93 -37.97
C ILE A 918 13.18 -3.70 -37.27
N GLU A 919 12.07 -3.90 -36.57
CA GLU A 919 11.47 -2.88 -35.70
C GLU A 919 12.39 -2.58 -34.49
N PRO A 920 12.53 -1.30 -34.07
CA PRO A 920 13.37 -0.93 -32.94
C PRO A 920 13.03 -1.69 -31.66
N SER A 921 14.00 -1.89 -30.76
CA SER A 921 13.84 -2.71 -29.53
C SER A 921 12.87 -2.19 -28.45
N GLN A 922 12.02 -1.22 -28.76
CA GLN A 922 11.05 -0.63 -27.84
C GLN A 922 10.06 -1.66 -27.30
N GLY A 923 10.05 -1.89 -25.99
CA GLY A 923 9.19 -2.94 -25.41
C GLY A 923 9.86 -3.75 -24.33
N THR A 924 11.16 -4.01 -24.46
CA THR A 924 11.87 -5.02 -23.67
C THR A 924 12.54 -4.44 -22.42
N HIS A 925 12.82 -5.30 -21.43
CA HIS A 925 13.66 -4.93 -20.30
C HIS A 925 15.07 -4.51 -20.74
N PHE A 926 15.58 -5.11 -21.81
CA PHE A 926 16.84 -4.72 -22.44
C PHE A 926 16.86 -3.22 -22.76
N PHE A 927 15.82 -2.71 -23.42
CA PHE A 927 15.73 -1.30 -23.80
C PHE A 927 15.56 -0.34 -22.59
N GLN A 928 14.84 -0.77 -21.56
CA GLN A 928 14.71 0.02 -20.33
C GLN A 928 16.06 0.21 -19.62
N ASN A 929 16.89 -0.84 -19.58
CA ASN A 929 18.21 -0.73 -18.99
C ASN A 929 19.04 0.32 -19.77
N LEU A 930 19.03 0.29 -21.10
CA LEU A 930 19.76 1.28 -21.92
C LEU A 930 19.37 2.72 -21.60
N THR A 931 18.08 3.02 -21.59
CA THR A 931 17.57 4.37 -21.30
C THR A 931 17.86 4.82 -19.86
N SER A 932 17.79 3.90 -18.89
CA SER A 932 18.06 4.18 -17.47
C SER A 932 19.53 4.51 -17.19
N PHE A 933 20.46 3.95 -18.00
CA PHE A 933 21.89 4.21 -17.90
C PHE A 933 22.37 5.40 -18.72
N GLY A 934 21.45 6.12 -19.38
CA GLY A 934 21.81 7.26 -20.24
C GLY A 934 22.59 6.83 -21.49
N VAL A 935 22.51 5.55 -21.88
CA VAL A 935 23.13 5.06 -23.11
C VAL A 935 22.37 5.65 -24.30
N GLY A 936 23.09 6.33 -25.19
CA GLY A 936 22.52 6.80 -26.44
C GLY A 936 22.07 5.64 -27.31
N TYR A 937 20.89 5.72 -27.90
CA TYR A 937 20.37 4.62 -28.72
C TYR A 937 19.89 5.15 -30.07
N PHE A 938 20.58 4.76 -31.14
CA PHE A 938 20.33 5.27 -32.48
C PHE A 938 19.78 4.15 -33.36
N THR A 939 18.78 4.48 -34.17
CA THR A 939 18.35 3.64 -35.29
C THR A 939 18.76 4.32 -36.60
N ILE A 940 19.46 3.62 -37.48
CA ILE A 940 19.89 4.13 -38.78
C ILE A 940 19.51 3.16 -39.90
N ASN A 941 19.05 3.70 -41.03
CA ASN A 941 18.82 2.96 -42.26
C ASN A 941 19.63 3.60 -43.40
N PRO A 942 20.93 3.26 -43.54
CA PRO A 942 21.82 3.94 -44.50
C PRO A 942 21.38 3.83 -45.98
N TYR A 943 20.55 2.84 -46.30
CA TYR A 943 20.04 2.55 -47.64
C TYR A 943 18.75 3.30 -47.99
N ILE A 944 18.12 4.00 -47.04
CA ILE A 944 16.94 4.85 -47.27
C ILE A 944 17.38 6.32 -47.22
N GLU A 945 17.14 7.07 -48.29
CA GLU A 945 17.55 8.48 -48.39
C GLU A 945 16.93 9.31 -47.25
N GLY A 946 17.79 9.85 -46.37
CA GLY A 946 17.39 10.70 -45.25
C GLY A 946 17.07 9.98 -43.93
N GLU A 947 17.18 8.65 -43.83
CA GLU A 947 16.95 7.86 -42.59
C GLU A 947 18.22 7.45 -41.83
N GLY A 948 19.32 8.19 -42.02
CA GLY A 948 20.54 8.08 -41.22
C GLY A 948 21.81 7.93 -42.05
N VAL A 949 22.96 8.24 -41.44
CA VAL A 949 24.29 8.14 -42.06
C VAL A 949 25.18 7.31 -41.15
N PHE A 950 25.96 6.39 -41.73
CA PHE A 950 27.05 5.69 -41.09
C PHE A 950 28.21 5.56 -42.07
N ASP A 951 29.30 6.28 -41.82
CA ASP A 951 30.48 6.27 -42.69
C ASP A 951 31.40 5.09 -42.37
N GLU A 952 30.96 3.89 -42.74
CA GLU A 952 31.75 2.65 -42.60
C GLU A 952 33.03 2.70 -43.46
N ALA A 953 33.01 3.40 -44.60
CA ALA A 953 34.15 3.51 -45.49
C ALA A 953 35.31 4.29 -44.86
N PHE A 954 35.02 5.39 -44.15
CA PHE A 954 36.01 6.13 -43.37
C PHE A 954 36.61 5.27 -42.25
N LEU A 955 35.78 4.55 -41.50
CA LEU A 955 36.24 3.67 -40.43
C LEU A 955 37.12 2.54 -40.96
N ASN A 956 36.77 1.98 -42.12
CA ASN A 956 37.54 0.91 -42.73
C ASN A 956 38.96 1.34 -43.18
N GLN A 957 39.22 2.63 -43.34
CA GLN A 957 40.53 3.18 -43.67
C GLN A 957 41.44 3.41 -42.44
N GLN A 958 40.90 3.38 -41.23
CA GLN A 958 41.67 3.55 -40.00
C GLN A 958 42.35 2.24 -39.55
N GLU A 959 43.44 2.36 -38.80
CA GLU A 959 44.11 1.20 -38.19
C GLU A 959 43.22 0.59 -37.10
N ALA A 960 42.95 -0.71 -37.19
CA ALA A 960 42.16 -1.43 -36.19
C ALA A 960 43.03 -1.78 -34.98
N GLU A 961 42.54 -1.54 -33.77
CA GLU A 961 43.20 -1.98 -32.53
C GLU A 961 43.00 -3.49 -32.32
N GLU A 962 41.78 -3.97 -32.59
CA GLU A 962 41.44 -5.40 -32.63
C GLU A 962 40.49 -5.67 -33.80
N GLU A 963 40.74 -6.75 -34.55
CA GLU A 963 39.91 -7.14 -35.67
C GLU A 963 39.66 -8.66 -35.64
N SER A 964 38.39 -9.06 -35.66
CA SER A 964 37.95 -10.46 -35.70
C SER A 964 37.31 -10.80 -37.04
N LEU A 965 36.74 -12.01 -37.14
CA LEU A 965 35.98 -12.42 -38.32
C LEU A 965 34.76 -11.52 -38.56
N PHE A 966 34.11 -11.06 -37.48
CA PHE A 966 32.84 -10.34 -37.56
C PHE A 966 32.91 -8.88 -37.08
N LEU A 967 33.84 -8.55 -36.19
CA LEU A 967 33.92 -7.25 -35.52
C LEU A 967 35.20 -6.50 -35.90
N ARG A 968 35.12 -5.18 -35.86
CA ARG A 968 36.27 -4.29 -35.94
C ARG A 968 36.20 -3.25 -34.84
N HIS A 969 37.27 -3.12 -34.07
CA HIS A 969 37.45 -2.13 -33.01
C HIS A 969 38.49 -1.10 -33.44
N ILE A 970 38.11 0.17 -33.40
CA ILE A 970 38.96 1.31 -33.75
C ILE A 970 39.03 2.25 -32.56
N CYS A 971 40.25 2.62 -32.17
CA CYS A 971 40.51 3.72 -31.24
C CYS A 971 40.99 4.95 -32.02
N LEU A 972 40.22 6.03 -31.95
CA LEU A 972 40.56 7.31 -32.57
C LEU A 972 41.61 8.06 -31.76
N LYS A 973 42.38 8.93 -32.43
CA LYS A 973 43.43 9.75 -31.79
C LYS A 973 42.88 10.90 -30.94
N SER A 974 41.66 11.34 -31.25
CA SER A 974 40.92 12.39 -30.55
C SER A 974 39.53 11.88 -30.21
N PRO A 975 38.94 12.30 -29.08
CA PRO A 975 37.61 11.87 -28.70
C PRO A 975 36.56 12.38 -29.69
N MET A 976 35.51 11.59 -29.88
CA MET A 976 34.32 11.94 -30.64
C MET A 976 33.41 12.85 -29.81
N LYS A 977 32.76 13.82 -30.46
CA LYS A 977 31.65 14.61 -29.89
C LYS A 977 30.35 13.89 -30.22
N ILE A 978 29.72 13.30 -29.21
CA ILE A 978 28.43 12.63 -29.27
C ILE A 978 27.38 13.60 -28.76
N MET A 979 26.34 13.84 -29.54
CA MET A 979 25.26 14.78 -29.20
C MET A 979 23.91 14.15 -29.47
N ILE A 980 23.00 14.21 -28.50
CA ILE A 980 21.68 13.59 -28.60
C ILE A 980 20.62 14.57 -28.10
N ASP A 981 19.66 14.89 -28.96
CA ASP A 981 18.44 15.62 -28.63
C ASP A 981 17.24 14.67 -28.74
N GLY A 982 16.89 14.05 -27.60
CA GLY A 982 15.78 13.11 -27.52
C GLY A 982 14.40 13.73 -27.73
N LYS A 983 14.26 15.07 -27.66
CA LYS A 983 12.97 15.75 -27.96
C LYS A 983 12.74 15.88 -29.45
N LYS A 984 13.82 16.13 -30.21
CA LYS A 984 13.77 16.18 -31.68
C LYS A 984 14.06 14.82 -32.34
N ASN A 985 14.37 13.80 -31.54
CA ASN A 985 14.82 12.47 -31.96
C ASN A 985 16.11 12.50 -32.81
N ILE A 986 16.98 13.50 -32.64
CA ILE A 986 18.20 13.67 -33.45
C ILE A 986 19.43 13.25 -32.65
N GLY A 987 20.26 12.40 -33.24
CA GLY A 987 21.52 11.94 -32.66
C GLY A 987 22.66 12.06 -33.66
N ILE A 988 23.79 12.62 -33.21
CA ILE A 988 24.94 12.97 -34.04
C ILE A 988 26.24 12.54 -33.35
N ILE A 989 27.14 11.91 -34.10
CA ILE A 989 28.53 11.69 -33.69
C ILE A 989 29.44 12.35 -34.72
N THR A 990 30.31 13.25 -34.26
CA THR A 990 31.28 13.97 -35.11
C THR A 990 32.70 13.89 -34.55
N LEU A 991 33.67 14.04 -35.44
CA LEU A 991 35.11 14.07 -35.14
C LEU A 991 35.64 15.49 -34.89
N ASN A 992 34.84 16.53 -35.16
CA ASN A 992 35.25 17.93 -35.07
C ASN A 992 34.64 18.63 -33.83
N ASN A 993 35.50 19.16 -32.96
CA ASN A 993 35.10 19.93 -31.77
C ASN A 993 34.71 21.41 -32.04
N ASN A 994 34.73 21.86 -33.30
CA ASN A 994 34.52 23.26 -33.70
C ASN A 994 33.17 23.53 -34.40
N ILE A 995 32.16 22.69 -34.16
CA ILE A 995 30.79 22.88 -34.69
C ILE A 995 29.91 23.48 -33.60
#